data_AF-A0A8C5DUD5-F1
#
_entry.id   AF-A0A8C5DUD5-F1
#
_cell.length_a   1.000
_cell.length_b   1.000
_cell.length_c   1.000
_cell.angle_alpha   90.00
_cell.angle_beta   90.00
_cell.angle_gamma   90.00
#
_symmetry.space_group_name_H-M   'P 1'
#
loop_
_entity.id
_entity.type
_entity.pdbx_description
1 polymer ?
#
loop_
_entity_poly.entity_id
_entity_poly.type
_entity_poly.pdbx_seq_one_letter_code
_entity_poly.pdbx_strand_id
1 'polypeptide(L)'
;MKQEELAERLQSRTKAHQYQRELKSKLKKKFQCVSEGVAKAGSPTLLKEIYTELYITEGGGGEVNQEHEVIQIETASRRSDTAERAITLEELFKAPPGRPRPIRTVMTKGVAGIGKTLLTHKFTVDWAEDKAQQEVHFTFPLTFRELNVLRGRSFSLVGLVDHFFSGSKEAGICSFQDFLVLFILDGLDECRLPLDFLSTQTLTDVSESTSVEVLLINLIRGELLPSARLWITTRPAAANQIPPECVDMVTEVRGFTDPQKEEYFRRRSTDEEQVSRIMSHITTCRSLHIMCHIPLFCWITATVLEDMLKSREKGELPRTLTQIYSHYVVLQNKVKMVKFDGGAATDQHWSPQSREMMESLGKLAFEQLQKGNLIFYESDLTECGMDLRAASVCSGVFTQVFREESSLYQDKVFTFIHLSLQEFLAALHVHQTFISSKVNLLEHQPQNKSLMLLFQKPILNLLHQSAVDEALRSPNGHLDLFLRFLLGLSLPTNQRLLQGLLTQTGSDSQTNQRTVKYIKEKLSESLSTERSINLFHCLNELNDRSLLEEIQQSMRSGRLSRQRLSPAQWSALVFILLSSQEHLDVFDLKSFSPSEEAFLKLLPVIKASKKADLSFCGLSERSCAALSSVLSSQSSSVKHLDLSNNDLQDSGVKLLCEGLKSPHCKLDYLSLSGCVITEVGGASLAAALSSNSSSVRELDLSYNHPGNSAVKLLSQRLNTLRADHGGEQRIKAGVRKYFCHIHLDTNSINRKLRLSDNNRMVTRVEEEELYPDHQDRFDSYQVLCSTGLTGHCYWEVEWNGYVSIAVSYRGISRKGNSDDCLFGFNNQSWSLRCYSGFYSFRHNNKVTRTSCSCGSSGRVGVYVDCPDGRLSFYEVSSDSLTLIHTVCTSFTDTLYPGFGIWFGSSVSLSPL
;
A
#
# COMPACT_ATOMS: atom_id res chain seq x y z
N MET A 1 -7.92 8.15 -61.08
CA MET A 1 -6.46 8.03 -60.85
C MET A 1 -5.80 7.85 -62.21
N LYS A 2 -4.93 8.78 -62.61
CA LYS A 2 -4.20 8.69 -63.90
C LYS A 2 -3.09 7.62 -63.79
N GLN A 3 -2.72 6.98 -64.90
CA GLN A 3 -1.71 5.89 -64.91
C GLN A 3 -0.35 6.31 -64.34
N GLU A 4 0.04 7.58 -64.46
CA GLU A 4 1.27 8.13 -63.88
C GLU A 4 1.21 8.17 -62.34
N GLU A 5 0.06 8.53 -61.78
CA GLU A 5 -0.19 8.59 -60.32
C GLU A 5 -0.19 7.19 -59.68
N LEU A 6 -0.62 6.18 -60.44
CA LEU A 6 -0.53 4.77 -60.05
C LEU A 6 0.92 4.25 -60.11
N ALA A 7 1.69 4.65 -61.12
CA ALA A 7 3.09 4.27 -61.28
C ALA A 7 3.97 4.88 -60.19
N GLU A 8 3.78 6.17 -59.85
CA GLU A 8 4.44 6.82 -58.73
C GLU A 8 4.09 6.16 -57.38
N ARG A 9 2.81 5.81 -57.16
CA ARG A 9 2.37 5.09 -55.96
C ARG A 9 2.94 3.67 -55.85
N LEU A 10 3.12 2.97 -56.98
CA LEU A 10 3.73 1.64 -56.99
C LEU A 10 5.24 1.71 -56.72
N GLN A 11 5.92 2.70 -57.30
CA GLN A 11 7.36 2.91 -57.13
C GLN A 11 7.72 3.44 -55.73
N SER A 12 6.86 4.28 -55.12
CA SER A 12 7.00 4.71 -53.73
C SER A 12 6.79 3.55 -52.75
N ARG A 13 5.88 2.61 -53.03
CA ARG A 13 5.67 1.41 -52.20
C ARG A 13 6.89 0.48 -52.17
N THR A 14 7.59 0.29 -53.29
CA THR A 14 8.81 -0.56 -53.33
C THR A 14 9.96 0.09 -52.57
N LYS A 15 10.17 1.41 -52.75
CA LYS A 15 11.20 2.18 -52.03
C LYS A 15 10.90 2.29 -50.54
N ALA A 16 9.63 2.47 -50.17
CA ALA A 16 9.19 2.48 -48.78
C ALA A 16 9.48 1.15 -48.06
N HIS A 17 9.34 0.02 -48.76
CA HIS A 17 9.65 -1.30 -48.19
C HIS A 17 11.16 -1.49 -47.94
N GLN A 18 12.00 -0.95 -48.84
CA GLN A 18 13.46 -0.93 -48.64
C GLN A 18 13.84 -0.05 -47.45
N TYR A 19 13.29 1.16 -47.38
CA TYR A 19 13.50 2.07 -46.24
C TYR A 19 13.01 1.47 -44.92
N GLN A 20 11.89 0.75 -44.92
CA GLN A 20 11.38 0.05 -43.74
C GLN A 20 12.42 -0.95 -43.19
N ARG A 21 13.08 -1.73 -44.05
CA ARG A 21 14.14 -2.68 -43.62
C ARG A 21 15.37 -1.95 -43.08
N GLU A 22 15.75 -0.85 -43.71
CA GLU A 22 16.86 0.00 -43.25
C GLU A 22 16.55 0.62 -41.88
N LEU A 23 15.36 1.19 -41.71
CA LEU A 23 14.88 1.74 -40.45
C LEU A 23 14.86 0.67 -39.36
N LYS A 24 14.27 -0.51 -39.61
CA LYS A 24 14.30 -1.64 -38.67
C LYS A 24 15.73 -2.02 -38.28
N SER A 25 16.66 -2.09 -39.23
CA SER A 25 18.08 -2.38 -38.95
C SER A 25 18.75 -1.29 -38.09
N LYS A 26 18.51 0.00 -38.40
CA LYS A 26 19.04 1.14 -37.64
C LYS A 26 18.49 1.14 -36.21
N LEU A 27 17.18 1.02 -36.04
CA LEU A 27 16.54 1.01 -34.72
C LEU A 27 16.94 -0.21 -33.89
N LYS A 28 17.05 -1.39 -34.52
CA LYS A 28 17.58 -2.59 -33.87
C LYS A 28 18.99 -2.33 -33.35
N LYS A 29 19.91 -1.83 -34.18
CA LYS A 29 21.29 -1.51 -33.73
C LYS A 29 21.31 -0.46 -32.61
N LYS A 30 20.44 0.56 -32.69
CA LYS A 30 20.35 1.65 -31.69
C LYS A 30 19.88 1.16 -30.32
N PHE A 31 18.88 0.27 -30.27
CA PHE A 31 18.20 -0.12 -29.02
C PHE A 31 18.47 -1.55 -28.54
N GLN A 32 19.16 -2.38 -29.32
CA GLN A 32 19.47 -3.78 -28.95
C GLN A 32 20.43 -3.89 -27.76
N CYS A 33 21.24 -2.86 -27.52
CA CYS A 33 22.21 -2.81 -26.44
C CYS A 33 21.81 -1.72 -25.44
N VAL A 34 21.88 -2.02 -24.16
CA VAL A 34 21.74 -1.01 -23.10
C VAL A 34 23.07 -0.88 -22.40
N SER A 35 23.54 0.35 -22.26
CA SER A 35 24.69 0.64 -21.42
C SER A 35 24.22 0.79 -19.98
N GLU A 36 24.55 -0.20 -19.15
CA GLU A 36 24.46 -0.05 -17.69
C GLU A 36 25.55 0.91 -17.20
N GLY A 37 25.35 2.22 -17.41
CA GLY A 37 26.35 3.27 -17.15
C GLY A 37 27.18 3.64 -18.39
N VAL A 38 28.44 4.05 -18.18
CA VAL A 38 29.29 4.72 -19.18
C VAL A 38 29.46 3.90 -20.47
N ALA A 39 28.88 4.38 -21.56
CA ALA A 39 29.06 3.86 -22.90
C ALA A 39 30.48 4.17 -23.43
N LYS A 40 31.44 3.28 -23.17
CA LYS A 40 32.44 2.70 -24.13
C LYS A 40 33.60 2.03 -23.39
N ALA A 41 34.08 0.92 -24.00
CA ALA A 41 35.12 -0.02 -23.58
C ALA A 41 34.76 -1.11 -22.52
N GLY A 42 33.50 -1.53 -22.45
CA GLY A 42 33.09 -2.82 -21.87
C GLY A 42 31.97 -3.41 -22.75
N SER A 43 31.91 -4.73 -22.91
CA SER A 43 30.94 -5.43 -23.77
C SER A 43 29.52 -4.88 -23.59
N PRO A 44 28.81 -4.48 -24.66
CA PRO A 44 27.44 -4.03 -24.54
C PRO A 44 26.54 -5.17 -24.06
N THR A 45 25.80 -4.96 -22.97
CA THR A 45 24.81 -5.94 -22.49
C THR A 45 23.60 -5.92 -23.41
N LEU A 46 23.18 -7.09 -23.89
CA LEU A 46 22.02 -7.19 -24.76
C LEU A 46 20.76 -6.92 -23.95
N LEU A 47 19.88 -6.06 -24.46
CA LEU A 47 18.60 -5.73 -23.81
C LEU A 47 17.82 -7.01 -23.46
N LYS A 48 17.87 -8.03 -24.31
CA LYS A 48 17.18 -9.31 -24.10
C LYS A 48 17.69 -10.13 -22.91
N GLU A 49 18.93 -9.94 -22.50
CA GLU A 49 19.54 -10.68 -21.40
C GLU A 49 19.09 -10.11 -20.05
N ILE A 50 18.95 -8.78 -19.97
CA ILE A 50 18.63 -8.06 -18.73
C ILE A 50 17.16 -7.64 -18.60
N TYR A 51 16.41 -7.57 -19.70
CA TYR A 51 15.03 -7.10 -19.68
C TYR A 51 14.14 -8.08 -18.94
N THR A 52 13.54 -7.59 -17.87
CA THR A 52 12.47 -8.26 -17.12
C THR A 52 11.16 -7.58 -17.50
N GLU A 53 10.14 -8.37 -17.82
CA GLU A 53 8.86 -7.84 -18.29
C GLU A 53 8.21 -6.96 -17.22
N LEU A 54 7.72 -5.78 -17.61
CA LEU A 54 7.13 -4.83 -16.68
C LEU A 54 5.63 -5.11 -16.50
N TYR A 55 5.14 -5.01 -15.27
CA TYR A 55 3.71 -5.12 -14.99
C TYR A 55 2.99 -3.81 -15.35
N ILE A 56 2.08 -3.88 -16.33
CA ILE A 56 1.32 -2.74 -16.87
C ILE A 56 -0.18 -2.99 -16.66
N THR A 57 -0.90 -2.01 -16.14
CA THR A 57 -2.36 -2.08 -15.97
C THR A 57 -3.07 -0.91 -16.66
N GLU A 58 -4.38 -1.02 -16.83
CA GLU A 58 -5.21 0.11 -17.28
C GLU A 58 -5.21 1.20 -16.20
N GLY A 59 -4.87 2.43 -16.58
CA GLY A 59 -4.78 3.55 -15.65
C GLY A 59 -6.17 4.06 -15.25
N GLY A 60 -6.35 4.37 -13.96
CA GLY A 60 -7.55 5.03 -13.46
C GLY A 60 -7.80 6.38 -14.17
N GLY A 61 -9.07 6.74 -14.32
CA GLY A 61 -9.47 7.94 -15.07
C GLY A 61 -8.86 9.23 -14.48
N GLY A 62 -8.26 10.04 -15.36
CA GLY A 62 -8.13 11.52 -15.32
C GLY A 62 -7.47 12.23 -14.13
N GLU A 63 -7.50 11.69 -12.91
CA GLU A 63 -7.04 12.41 -11.73
C GLU A 63 -5.50 12.52 -11.73
N VAL A 64 -5.03 13.76 -11.57
CA VAL A 64 -3.61 14.07 -11.43
C VAL A 64 -3.20 13.61 -10.03
N ASN A 65 -2.52 12.47 -9.94
CA ASN A 65 -1.87 12.12 -8.69
C ASN A 65 -0.68 13.09 -8.47
N GLN A 66 -0.83 14.02 -7.53
CA GLN A 66 0.18 15.01 -7.16
C GLN A 66 1.15 14.49 -6.09
N GLU A 67 0.99 13.25 -5.61
CA GLU A 67 1.87 12.64 -4.61
C GLU A 67 3.29 12.43 -5.17
N HIS A 68 4.30 12.54 -4.30
CA HIS A 68 5.70 12.29 -4.67
C HIS A 68 5.95 10.80 -4.99
N GLU A 69 6.98 10.54 -5.79
CA GLU A 69 7.30 9.20 -6.32
C GLU A 69 7.47 8.15 -5.21
N VAL A 70 8.07 8.53 -4.07
CA VAL A 70 8.25 7.64 -2.91
C VAL A 70 6.91 7.14 -2.36
N ILE A 71 5.93 8.03 -2.24
CA ILE A 71 4.59 7.69 -1.73
C ILE A 71 3.88 6.77 -2.73
N GLN A 72 4.04 7.03 -4.02
CA GLN A 72 3.46 6.19 -5.07
C GLN A 72 4.06 4.78 -5.09
N ILE A 73 5.39 4.64 -4.94
CA ILE A 73 6.07 3.34 -4.86
C ILE A 73 5.61 2.58 -3.62
N GLU A 74 5.58 3.24 -2.47
CA GLU A 74 5.13 2.65 -1.22
C GLU A 74 3.68 2.17 -1.33
N THR A 75 2.81 2.97 -1.92
CA THR A 75 1.40 2.62 -2.17
C THR A 75 1.28 1.47 -3.16
N ALA A 76 2.00 1.50 -4.27
CA ALA A 76 2.01 0.45 -5.29
C ALA A 76 2.52 -0.89 -4.73
N SER A 77 3.59 -0.86 -3.93
CA SER A 77 4.13 -2.06 -3.27
C SER A 77 3.19 -2.70 -2.25
N ARG A 78 2.20 -1.95 -1.74
CA ARG A 78 1.16 -2.46 -0.82
C ARG A 78 -0.07 -2.99 -1.55
N ARG A 79 -0.27 -2.61 -2.81
CA ARG A 79 -1.39 -3.14 -3.60
C ARG A 79 -1.05 -4.59 -3.94
N SER A 80 -1.79 -5.52 -3.36
CA SER A 80 -1.73 -6.92 -3.78
C SER A 80 -2.09 -7.04 -5.26
N ASP A 81 -1.44 -7.95 -5.99
CA ASP A 81 -1.57 -8.23 -7.44
C ASP A 81 -2.97 -8.63 -7.96
N THR A 82 -4.07 -8.25 -7.30
CA THR A 82 -5.40 -8.81 -7.57
C THR A 82 -6.38 -7.84 -8.22
N ALA A 83 -6.79 -8.25 -9.44
CA ALA A 83 -7.95 -7.86 -10.24
C ALA A 83 -7.84 -6.61 -11.14
N GLU A 84 -6.68 -5.98 -11.27
CA GLU A 84 -6.44 -5.11 -12.43
C GLU A 84 -6.02 -5.98 -13.62
N ARG A 85 -6.69 -5.82 -14.76
CA ARG A 85 -6.31 -6.54 -15.99
C ARG A 85 -4.91 -6.09 -16.39
N ALA A 86 -3.96 -7.01 -16.39
CA ALA A 86 -2.65 -6.77 -16.98
C ALA A 86 -2.81 -6.54 -18.48
N ILE A 87 -2.19 -5.48 -19.00
CA ILE A 87 -2.18 -5.16 -20.42
C ILE A 87 -0.81 -5.57 -20.97
N THR A 88 -0.80 -6.49 -21.92
CA THR A 88 0.43 -6.84 -22.65
C THR A 88 0.74 -5.77 -23.71
N LEU A 89 2.00 -5.68 -24.15
CA LEU A 89 2.39 -4.77 -25.23
C LEU A 89 1.62 -4.99 -26.54
N GLU A 90 1.17 -6.22 -26.78
CA GLU A 90 0.35 -6.57 -27.95
C GLU A 90 -1.08 -6.02 -27.86
N GLU A 91 -1.60 -5.87 -26.64
CA GLU A 91 -2.94 -5.35 -26.36
C GLU A 91 -3.00 -3.83 -26.31
N LEU A 92 -1.86 -3.14 -26.30
CA LEU A 92 -1.77 -1.69 -26.07
C LEU A 92 -2.61 -0.84 -27.05
N PHE A 93 -2.85 -1.31 -28.27
CA PHE A 93 -3.68 -0.61 -29.26
C PHE A 93 -4.97 -1.37 -29.63
N LYS A 94 -5.32 -2.42 -28.87
CA LYS A 94 -6.53 -3.23 -29.10
C LYS A 94 -7.65 -2.71 -28.20
N ALA A 95 -8.83 -2.46 -28.77
CA ALA A 95 -9.98 -2.00 -28.01
C ALA A 95 -10.39 -3.04 -26.94
N PRO A 96 -10.61 -2.64 -25.68
CA PRO A 96 -11.10 -3.56 -24.65
C PRO A 96 -12.54 -4.05 -24.96
N PRO A 97 -12.94 -5.23 -24.45
CA PRO A 97 -14.28 -5.78 -24.71
C PRO A 97 -15.38 -4.78 -24.32
N GLY A 98 -16.22 -4.39 -25.28
CA GLY A 98 -17.35 -3.48 -25.05
C GLY A 98 -17.16 -2.03 -25.52
N ARG A 99 -15.97 -1.62 -25.99
CA ARG A 99 -15.78 -0.31 -26.67
C ARG A 99 -15.78 -0.48 -28.20
N PRO A 100 -16.61 0.27 -28.96
CA PRO A 100 -16.64 0.18 -30.41
C PRO A 100 -15.58 1.02 -31.15
N ARG A 101 -14.84 1.90 -30.45
CA ARG A 101 -13.86 2.81 -31.08
C ARG A 101 -12.43 2.24 -31.01
N PRO A 102 -11.66 2.31 -32.12
CA PRO A 102 -10.24 1.92 -32.13
C PRO A 102 -9.40 2.89 -31.30
N ILE A 103 -8.36 2.37 -30.62
CA ILE A 103 -7.43 3.16 -29.80
C ILE A 103 -6.38 3.80 -30.71
N ARG A 104 -6.31 5.14 -30.73
CA ARG A 104 -5.29 5.90 -31.47
C ARG A 104 -4.15 6.34 -30.55
N THR A 105 -4.48 6.98 -29.43
CA THR A 105 -3.50 7.56 -28.50
C THR A 105 -3.48 6.79 -27.19
N VAL A 106 -2.31 6.26 -26.84
CA VAL A 106 -2.05 5.63 -25.55
C VAL A 106 -1.10 6.50 -24.73
N MET A 107 -1.48 6.79 -23.50
CA MET A 107 -0.61 7.46 -22.53
C MET A 107 -0.21 6.49 -21.42
N THR A 108 1.08 6.21 -21.31
CA THR A 108 1.65 5.36 -20.26
C THR A 108 2.28 6.19 -19.15
N LYS A 109 1.71 6.10 -17.95
CA LYS A 109 2.18 6.78 -16.74
C LYS A 109 3.07 5.85 -15.91
N GLY A 110 3.96 6.43 -15.11
CA GLY A 110 4.71 5.70 -14.09
C GLY A 110 5.78 6.57 -13.44
N VAL A 111 6.22 6.21 -12.23
CA VAL A 111 7.26 6.94 -11.48
C VAL A 111 8.61 6.97 -12.22
N ALA A 112 9.55 7.83 -11.81
CA ALA A 112 10.87 7.83 -12.42
C ALA A 112 11.60 6.50 -12.18
N GLY A 113 12.51 6.15 -13.10
CA GLY A 113 13.28 4.90 -13.00
C GLY A 113 12.47 3.61 -13.20
N ILE A 114 11.14 3.67 -13.34
CA ILE A 114 10.25 2.48 -13.42
C ILE A 114 10.43 1.67 -14.71
N GLY A 115 11.17 2.19 -15.69
CA GLY A 115 11.48 1.49 -16.94
C GLY A 115 10.65 1.89 -18.16
N LYS A 116 9.92 3.02 -18.12
CA LYS A 116 9.12 3.52 -19.28
C LYS A 116 9.95 3.62 -20.57
N THR A 117 11.14 4.21 -20.53
CA THR A 117 12.05 4.31 -21.69
C THR A 117 12.60 2.93 -22.11
N LEU A 118 12.89 2.03 -21.17
CA LEU A 118 13.30 0.66 -21.50
C LEU A 118 12.17 -0.13 -22.17
N LEU A 119 10.92 0.14 -21.78
CA LEU A 119 9.72 -0.45 -22.38
C LEU A 119 9.55 -0.02 -23.84
N THR A 120 9.72 1.28 -24.14
CA THR A 120 9.66 1.79 -25.53
C THR A 120 10.80 1.27 -26.39
N HIS A 121 12.01 1.14 -25.82
CA HIS A 121 13.15 0.51 -26.49
C HIS A 121 12.87 -0.96 -26.80
N LYS A 122 12.37 -1.73 -25.82
CA LYS A 122 12.02 -3.15 -25.99
C LYS A 122 10.97 -3.35 -27.07
N PHE A 123 9.91 -2.56 -27.04
CA PHE A 123 8.87 -2.58 -28.08
C PHE A 123 9.46 -2.28 -29.46
N THR A 124 10.32 -1.28 -29.57
CA THR A 124 10.95 -0.90 -30.85
C THR A 124 11.83 -2.03 -31.40
N VAL A 125 12.58 -2.71 -30.54
CA VAL A 125 13.39 -3.88 -30.93
C VAL A 125 12.50 -5.04 -31.35
N ASP A 126 11.42 -5.33 -30.63
CA ASP A 126 10.49 -6.41 -30.98
C ASP A 126 9.76 -6.13 -32.31
N TRP A 127 9.36 -4.88 -32.56
CA TRP A 127 8.80 -4.45 -33.85
C TRP A 127 9.83 -4.59 -34.98
N ALA A 128 11.09 -4.23 -34.73
CA ALA A 128 12.16 -4.39 -35.71
C ALA A 128 12.52 -5.86 -36.00
N GLU A 129 12.18 -6.78 -35.08
CA GLU A 129 12.32 -8.23 -35.22
C GLU A 129 11.03 -8.94 -35.66
N ASP A 130 10.00 -8.19 -36.06
CA ASP A 130 8.70 -8.72 -36.49
C ASP A 130 7.94 -9.53 -35.41
N LYS A 131 8.23 -9.27 -34.14
CA LYS A 131 7.59 -9.92 -32.97
C LYS A 131 6.41 -9.15 -32.39
N ALA A 132 6.32 -7.84 -32.64
CA ALA A 132 5.26 -6.99 -32.09
C ALA A 132 4.60 -6.12 -33.17
N GLN A 133 3.26 -6.03 -33.11
CA GLN A 133 2.43 -5.09 -33.87
C GLN A 133 2.72 -5.04 -35.39
N GLN A 134 2.67 -6.21 -36.04
CA GLN A 134 2.96 -6.39 -37.47
C GLN A 134 2.09 -5.55 -38.42
N GLU A 135 0.94 -5.04 -37.95
CA GLU A 135 0.08 -4.10 -38.69
C GLU A 135 0.74 -2.73 -38.93
N VAL A 136 1.67 -2.33 -38.06
CA VAL A 136 2.33 -1.02 -38.10
C VAL A 136 3.48 -1.06 -39.11
N HIS A 137 3.42 -0.19 -40.12
CA HIS A 137 4.37 -0.12 -41.20
C HIS A 137 5.66 0.60 -40.79
N PHE A 138 5.55 1.69 -40.02
CA PHE A 138 6.69 2.48 -39.55
C PHE A 138 6.53 2.86 -38.09
N THR A 139 7.62 2.77 -37.32
CA THR A 139 7.69 3.20 -35.93
C THR A 139 8.78 4.25 -35.78
N PHE A 140 8.43 5.42 -35.26
CA PHE A 140 9.34 6.55 -35.07
C PHE A 140 9.42 6.92 -33.58
N PRO A 141 10.43 6.43 -32.85
CA PRO A 141 10.64 6.78 -31.44
C PRO A 141 11.37 8.11 -31.30
N LEU A 142 10.70 9.10 -30.74
CA LEU A 142 11.18 10.45 -30.48
C LEU A 142 11.10 10.73 -28.97
N THR A 143 12.15 11.31 -28.40
CA THR A 143 12.11 11.75 -27.00
C THR A 143 11.76 13.24 -26.92
N PHE A 144 11.03 13.67 -25.89
CA PHE A 144 10.80 15.10 -25.66
C PHE A 144 12.09 15.86 -25.39
N ARG A 145 13.13 15.19 -24.86
CA ARG A 145 14.49 15.75 -24.77
C ARG A 145 15.02 16.18 -26.13
N GLU A 146 14.93 15.31 -27.13
CA GLU A 146 15.36 15.61 -28.50
C GLU A 146 14.51 16.72 -29.13
N LEU A 147 13.20 16.71 -28.88
CA LEU A 147 12.26 17.70 -29.42
C LEU A 147 12.48 19.10 -28.84
N ASN A 148 12.81 19.21 -27.55
CA ASN A 148 13.09 20.48 -26.88
C ASN A 148 14.26 21.25 -27.53
N VAL A 149 15.25 20.54 -28.09
CA VAL A 149 16.41 21.15 -28.76
C VAL A 149 16.01 21.85 -30.07
N LEU A 150 14.85 21.48 -30.65
CA LEU A 150 14.34 22.07 -31.89
C LEU A 150 13.43 23.28 -31.65
N ARG A 151 13.33 23.77 -30.41
CA ARG A 151 12.53 24.94 -30.04
C ARG A 151 12.87 26.15 -30.93
N GLY A 152 11.83 26.83 -31.42
CA GLY A 152 11.98 27.99 -32.30
C GLY A 152 12.34 27.68 -33.75
N ARG A 153 12.42 26.41 -34.14
CA ARG A 153 12.60 25.99 -35.54
C ARG A 153 11.28 25.53 -36.14
N SER A 154 11.18 25.65 -37.46
CA SER A 154 10.03 25.18 -38.23
C SER A 154 10.37 23.95 -39.06
N PHE A 155 9.49 22.96 -39.05
CA PHE A 155 9.58 21.72 -39.82
C PHE A 155 8.20 21.39 -40.38
N SER A 156 8.14 20.62 -41.47
CA SER A 156 6.95 19.83 -41.79
C SER A 156 7.01 18.48 -41.06
N LEU A 157 5.91 17.74 -40.95
CA LEU A 157 5.92 16.43 -40.28
C LEU A 157 6.92 15.47 -40.96
N VAL A 158 6.92 15.45 -42.31
CA VAL A 158 7.89 14.67 -43.10
C VAL A 158 9.31 15.19 -42.89
N GLY A 159 9.50 16.51 -42.82
CA GLY A 159 10.79 17.13 -42.54
C GLY A 159 11.34 16.79 -41.15
N LEU A 160 10.47 16.71 -40.14
CA LEU A 160 10.84 16.35 -38.77
C LEU A 160 11.29 14.89 -38.69
N VAL A 161 10.56 13.97 -39.33
CA VAL A 161 10.94 12.54 -39.39
C VAL A 161 12.26 12.37 -40.13
N ASP A 162 12.44 13.03 -41.27
CA ASP A 162 13.67 12.96 -42.04
C ASP A 162 14.89 13.47 -41.28
N HIS A 163 14.70 14.51 -40.46
CA HIS A 163 15.74 15.07 -39.62
C HIS A 163 16.24 14.10 -38.54
N PHE A 164 15.39 13.22 -38.01
CA PHE A 164 15.76 12.24 -36.99
C PHE A 164 16.13 10.86 -37.54
N PHE A 165 15.59 10.47 -38.71
CA PHE A 165 15.69 9.10 -39.23
C PHE A 165 16.21 9.03 -40.67
N SER A 166 16.88 10.09 -41.15
CA SER A 166 17.64 10.25 -42.40
C SER A 166 17.34 9.22 -43.51
N GLY A 167 16.73 9.68 -44.60
CA GLY A 167 16.44 8.87 -45.79
C GLY A 167 14.94 8.70 -46.07
N SER A 168 14.06 9.32 -45.27
CA SER A 168 12.61 9.26 -45.47
C SER A 168 12.17 10.06 -46.72
N LYS A 169 12.82 11.20 -46.98
CA LYS A 169 12.60 11.99 -48.21
C LYS A 169 13.20 11.31 -49.43
N GLU A 170 14.39 10.70 -49.29
CA GLU A 170 15.09 9.98 -50.36
C GLU A 170 14.36 8.69 -50.78
N ALA A 171 13.65 8.05 -49.85
CA ALA A 171 12.77 6.91 -50.10
C ALA A 171 11.48 7.28 -50.85
N GLY A 172 11.24 8.57 -51.13
CA GLY A 172 10.03 9.04 -51.83
C GLY A 172 8.76 8.95 -51.00
N ILE A 173 8.86 8.94 -49.66
CA ILE A 173 7.70 8.98 -48.77
C ILE A 173 7.21 10.43 -48.70
N CYS A 174 6.43 10.86 -49.69
CA CYS A 174 5.88 12.21 -49.77
C CYS A 174 4.68 12.44 -48.83
N SER A 175 4.04 11.35 -48.37
CA SER A 175 2.91 11.38 -47.44
C SER A 175 2.84 10.07 -46.66
N PHE A 176 2.69 10.17 -45.34
CA PHE A 176 2.49 9.01 -44.46
C PHE A 176 1.04 8.51 -44.45
N GLN A 177 0.13 9.12 -45.20
CA GLN A 177 -1.31 8.80 -45.17
C GLN A 177 -1.62 7.38 -45.64
N ASP A 178 -0.80 6.81 -46.54
CA ASP A 178 -0.99 5.45 -47.06
C ASP A 178 -0.43 4.36 -46.11
N PHE A 179 0.15 4.73 -44.96
CA PHE A 179 0.82 3.82 -44.04
C PHE A 179 0.25 3.95 -42.62
N LEU A 180 0.16 2.82 -41.92
CA LEU A 180 -0.07 2.85 -40.47
C LEU A 180 1.24 3.16 -39.77
N VAL A 181 1.38 4.40 -39.28
CA VAL A 181 2.58 4.91 -38.59
C VAL A 181 2.34 4.98 -37.09
N LEU A 182 3.33 4.59 -36.30
CA LEU A 182 3.36 4.75 -34.86
C LEU A 182 4.44 5.76 -34.46
N PHE A 183 4.04 6.83 -33.78
CA PHE A 183 5.00 7.70 -33.09
C PHE A 183 5.05 7.34 -31.61
N ILE A 184 6.25 7.09 -31.11
CA ILE A 184 6.49 6.93 -29.68
C ILE A 184 7.10 8.24 -29.20
N LEU A 185 6.40 8.95 -28.31
CA LEU A 185 6.82 10.21 -27.71
C LEU A 185 7.22 9.95 -26.25
N ASP A 186 8.51 9.73 -26.02
CA ASP A 186 9.04 9.34 -24.71
C ASP A 186 9.38 10.57 -23.84
N GLY A 187 8.90 10.59 -22.59
CA GLY A 187 9.29 11.56 -21.56
C GLY A 187 8.56 12.90 -21.61
N LEU A 188 7.22 12.94 -21.68
CA LEU A 188 6.44 14.19 -21.67
C LEU A 188 6.72 15.06 -20.42
N ASP A 189 7.07 14.45 -19.29
CA ASP A 189 7.49 15.18 -18.07
C ASP A 189 8.72 16.08 -18.27
N GLU A 190 9.44 15.88 -19.36
CA GLU A 190 10.62 16.64 -19.73
C GLU A 190 10.31 17.70 -20.80
N CYS A 191 9.06 17.79 -21.28
CA CYS A 191 8.64 18.73 -22.31
C CYS A 191 8.69 20.18 -21.79
N ARG A 192 9.35 21.06 -22.54
CA ARG A 192 9.40 22.51 -22.29
C ARG A 192 8.81 23.33 -23.44
N LEU A 193 8.30 22.65 -24.46
CA LEU A 193 7.58 23.28 -25.56
C LEU A 193 6.23 23.78 -25.05
N PRO A 194 5.78 24.98 -25.42
CA PRO A 194 4.49 25.51 -24.99
C PRO A 194 3.35 24.74 -25.69
N LEU A 195 2.81 23.72 -25.02
CA LEU A 195 1.71 22.90 -25.53
C LEU A 195 0.35 23.53 -25.25
N ASP A 196 0.03 24.64 -25.93
CA ASP A 196 -1.28 25.29 -25.79
C ASP A 196 -2.34 24.64 -26.68
N PHE A 197 -3.06 23.66 -26.12
CA PHE A 197 -4.14 22.95 -26.80
C PHE A 197 -5.43 23.77 -26.98
N LEU A 198 -5.51 25.03 -26.54
CA LEU A 198 -6.71 25.87 -26.72
C LEU A 198 -6.53 26.88 -27.85
N SER A 199 -5.40 27.58 -27.89
CA SER A 199 -5.19 28.69 -28.85
C SER A 199 -4.49 28.31 -30.15
N THR A 200 -3.90 27.11 -30.22
CA THR A 200 -3.09 26.69 -31.38
C THR A 200 -3.91 26.45 -32.64
N GLN A 201 -3.45 27.00 -33.76
CA GLN A 201 -4.04 26.85 -35.10
C GLN A 201 -4.08 25.38 -35.57
N THR A 202 -5.17 25.01 -36.24
CA THR A 202 -5.36 23.66 -36.79
C THR A 202 -4.51 23.45 -38.04
N LEU A 203 -3.69 22.40 -38.03
CA LEU A 203 -2.85 22.01 -39.15
C LEU A 203 -3.21 20.60 -39.61
N THR A 204 -3.53 20.44 -40.89
CA THR A 204 -3.90 19.13 -41.48
C THR A 204 -2.92 18.64 -42.54
N ASP A 205 -2.14 19.53 -43.16
CA ASP A 205 -1.16 19.17 -44.19
C ASP A 205 0.18 18.74 -43.56
N VAL A 206 0.64 17.54 -43.92
CA VAL A 206 1.92 16.95 -43.46
C VAL A 206 3.15 17.59 -44.11
N SER A 207 2.95 18.35 -45.20
CA SER A 207 4.02 19.02 -45.96
C SER A 207 4.23 20.48 -45.55
N GLU A 208 3.27 21.09 -44.87
CA GLU A 208 3.36 22.47 -44.39
C GLU A 208 4.35 22.58 -43.23
N SER A 209 5.19 23.63 -43.24
CA SER A 209 6.22 23.83 -42.23
C SER A 209 5.76 24.81 -41.14
N THR A 210 5.78 24.36 -39.90
CA THR A 210 5.42 25.15 -38.72
C THR A 210 6.33 24.81 -37.54
N SER A 211 6.18 25.48 -36.41
CA SER A 211 6.98 25.19 -35.22
C SER A 211 6.69 23.80 -34.66
N VAL A 212 7.69 23.20 -33.99
CA VAL A 212 7.60 21.82 -33.47
C VAL A 212 6.44 21.66 -32.48
N GLU A 213 6.18 22.65 -31.64
CA GLU A 213 5.03 22.65 -30.73
C GLU A 213 3.68 22.57 -31.46
N VAL A 214 3.51 23.32 -32.56
CA VAL A 214 2.27 23.30 -33.36
C VAL A 214 2.10 21.96 -34.06
N LEU A 215 3.18 21.36 -34.57
CA LEU A 215 3.14 20.01 -35.15
C LEU A 215 2.69 18.97 -34.12
N LEU A 216 3.28 18.98 -32.91
CA LEU A 216 2.97 18.01 -31.86
C LEU A 216 1.53 18.16 -31.37
N ILE A 217 1.04 19.38 -31.15
CA ILE A 217 -0.34 19.64 -30.72
C ILE A 217 -1.34 19.08 -31.75
N ASN A 218 -1.15 19.37 -33.04
CA ASN A 218 -2.05 18.89 -34.08
C ASN A 218 -1.94 17.38 -34.31
N LEU A 219 -0.76 16.79 -34.14
CA LEU A 219 -0.57 15.34 -34.16
C LEU A 219 -1.31 14.68 -32.99
N ILE A 220 -1.22 15.24 -31.78
CA ILE A 220 -1.88 14.70 -30.57
C ILE A 220 -3.40 14.84 -30.67
N ARG A 221 -3.91 15.99 -31.13
CA ARG A 221 -5.35 16.21 -31.40
C ARG A 221 -5.92 15.24 -32.44
N GLY A 222 -5.06 14.70 -33.32
CA GLY A 222 -5.47 13.85 -34.44
C GLY A 222 -5.91 14.61 -35.68
N GLU A 223 -5.65 15.92 -35.74
CA GLU A 223 -5.90 16.78 -36.91
C GLU A 223 -4.79 16.59 -37.97
N LEU A 224 -3.55 16.43 -37.51
CA LEU A 224 -2.39 16.14 -38.35
C LEU A 224 -2.14 14.62 -38.35
N LEU A 225 -2.21 14.01 -39.53
CA LEU A 225 -2.09 12.56 -39.75
C LEU A 225 -3.03 11.73 -38.83
N PRO A 226 -4.35 11.78 -39.06
CA PRO A 226 -5.34 11.11 -38.21
C PRO A 226 -5.15 9.58 -38.12
N SER A 227 -4.60 8.97 -39.17
CA SER A 227 -4.32 7.53 -39.25
C SER A 227 -3.15 7.06 -38.38
N ALA A 228 -2.33 7.96 -37.83
CA ALA A 228 -1.21 7.59 -36.98
C ALA A 228 -1.64 7.15 -35.59
N ARG A 229 -0.96 6.13 -35.05
CA ARG A 229 -1.03 5.74 -33.64
C ARG A 229 0.01 6.52 -32.84
N LEU A 230 -0.32 6.87 -31.61
CA LEU A 230 0.57 7.58 -30.69
C LEU A 230 0.75 6.79 -29.39
N TRP A 231 1.99 6.69 -28.95
CA TRP A 231 2.32 6.18 -27.62
C TRP A 231 3.15 7.23 -26.87
N ILE A 232 2.58 7.78 -25.80
CA ILE A 232 3.19 8.85 -25.02
C ILE A 232 3.55 8.29 -23.64
N THR A 233 4.79 8.47 -23.19
CA THR A 233 5.19 8.09 -21.82
C THR A 233 5.38 9.34 -20.96
N THR A 234 5.01 9.26 -19.69
CA THR A 234 5.11 10.42 -18.78
C THR A 234 5.12 10.02 -17.31
N ARG A 235 5.54 10.94 -16.43
CA ARG A 235 5.25 10.85 -14.99
C ARG A 235 3.80 11.29 -14.72
N PRO A 236 3.13 10.74 -13.70
CA PRO A 236 1.74 11.11 -13.38
C PRO A 236 1.51 12.62 -13.24
N ALA A 237 2.47 13.34 -12.65
CA ALA A 237 2.39 14.79 -12.42
C ALA A 237 2.36 15.63 -13.71
N ALA A 238 2.92 15.12 -14.83
CA ALA A 238 2.98 15.82 -16.10
C ALA A 238 1.91 15.36 -17.11
N ALA A 239 1.07 14.38 -16.73
CA ALA A 239 0.04 13.84 -17.61
C ALA A 239 -1.02 14.87 -18.01
N ASN A 240 -1.26 15.88 -17.16
CA ASN A 240 -2.21 16.97 -17.40
C ASN A 240 -1.77 17.98 -18.46
N GLN A 241 -0.51 17.92 -18.93
CA GLN A 241 -0.07 18.74 -20.05
C GLN A 241 -0.83 18.42 -21.35
N ILE A 242 -1.42 17.22 -21.44
CA ILE A 242 -2.27 16.81 -22.56
C ILE A 242 -3.71 16.69 -22.07
N PRO A 243 -4.69 17.32 -22.75
CA PRO A 243 -6.09 17.20 -22.41
C PRO A 243 -6.57 15.73 -22.43
N PRO A 244 -7.39 15.30 -21.45
CA PRO A 244 -7.86 13.92 -21.37
C PRO A 244 -8.70 13.49 -22.60
N GLU A 245 -9.30 14.44 -23.32
CA GLU A 245 -10.06 14.18 -24.55
C GLU A 245 -9.17 13.74 -25.72
N CYS A 246 -7.86 14.03 -25.66
CA CYS A 246 -6.89 13.63 -26.69
C CYS A 246 -6.29 12.24 -26.45
N VAL A 247 -6.68 11.56 -25.36
CA VAL A 247 -6.11 10.27 -24.94
C VAL A 247 -7.21 9.22 -24.88
N ASP A 248 -7.11 8.19 -25.74
CA ASP A 248 -8.13 7.13 -25.80
C ASP A 248 -7.97 6.11 -24.67
N MET A 249 -6.72 5.83 -24.30
CA MET A 249 -6.35 4.88 -23.25
C MET A 249 -5.19 5.40 -22.40
N VAL A 250 -5.34 5.27 -21.09
CA VAL A 250 -4.26 5.50 -20.12
C VAL A 250 -3.81 4.15 -19.59
N THR A 251 -2.51 3.91 -19.55
CA THR A 251 -1.92 2.74 -18.89
C THR A 251 -0.94 3.19 -17.81
N GLU A 252 -0.68 2.33 -16.84
CA GLU A 252 0.25 2.61 -15.74
C GLU A 252 1.27 1.48 -15.61
N VAL A 253 2.56 1.83 -15.64
CA VAL A 253 3.64 0.90 -15.30
C VAL A 253 3.77 0.88 -13.79
N ARG A 254 3.46 -0.26 -13.17
CA ARG A 254 3.46 -0.41 -11.72
C ARG A 254 4.88 -0.57 -11.17
N GLY A 255 5.72 -1.40 -11.81
CA GLY A 255 7.05 -1.75 -11.34
C GLY A 255 7.28 -3.26 -11.33
N PHE A 256 8.31 -3.71 -10.63
CA PHE A 256 8.58 -5.13 -10.42
C PHE A 256 7.74 -5.70 -9.27
N THR A 257 6.97 -6.73 -9.55
CA THR A 257 6.40 -7.64 -8.55
C THR A 257 7.51 -8.45 -7.88
N ASP A 258 7.23 -9.08 -6.74
CA ASP A 258 8.24 -9.87 -6.02
C ASP A 258 8.85 -11.00 -6.88
N PRO A 259 8.07 -11.73 -7.72
CA PRO A 259 8.65 -12.67 -8.69
C PRO A 259 9.54 -12.00 -9.75
N GLN A 260 9.18 -10.80 -10.23
CA GLN A 260 9.98 -10.05 -11.21
C GLN A 260 11.29 -9.53 -10.61
N LYS A 261 11.30 -9.16 -9.32
CA LYS A 261 12.54 -8.80 -8.61
C LYS A 261 13.50 -9.98 -8.64
N GLU A 262 13.03 -11.17 -8.27
CA GLU A 262 13.84 -12.38 -8.29
C GLU A 262 14.36 -12.71 -9.70
N GLU A 263 13.49 -12.61 -10.72
CA GLU A 263 13.87 -12.80 -12.12
C GLU A 263 14.99 -11.84 -12.53
N TYR A 264 14.88 -10.56 -12.18
CA TYR A 264 15.89 -9.54 -12.51
C TYR A 264 17.26 -9.90 -11.94
N PHE A 265 17.36 -10.23 -10.65
CA PHE A 265 18.64 -10.58 -10.03
C PHE A 265 19.22 -11.90 -10.58
N ARG A 266 18.37 -12.87 -10.90
CA ARG A 266 18.80 -14.15 -11.52
C ARG A 266 19.31 -13.96 -12.95
N ARG A 267 18.69 -13.09 -13.73
CA ARG A 267 19.16 -12.78 -15.11
C ARG A 267 20.52 -12.08 -15.11
N ARG A 268 20.81 -11.31 -14.06
CA ARG A 268 22.02 -10.50 -13.95
C ARG A 268 23.27 -11.30 -13.58
N SER A 269 23.14 -12.33 -12.73
CA SER A 269 24.26 -13.13 -12.25
C SER A 269 23.99 -14.61 -12.42
N THR A 270 24.97 -15.35 -12.94
CA THR A 270 24.92 -16.81 -13.06
C THR A 270 25.25 -17.54 -11.75
N ASP A 271 25.66 -16.81 -10.71
CA ASP A 271 26.00 -17.37 -9.39
C ASP A 271 24.75 -17.40 -8.49
N GLU A 272 24.12 -18.57 -8.41
CA GLU A 272 22.91 -18.82 -7.61
C GLU A 272 23.11 -18.58 -6.10
N GLU A 273 24.31 -18.80 -5.55
CA GLU A 273 24.58 -18.55 -4.12
C GLU A 273 24.58 -17.06 -3.83
N GLN A 274 25.22 -16.27 -4.70
CA GLN A 274 25.21 -14.81 -4.61
C GLN A 274 23.80 -14.24 -4.76
N VAL A 275 23.04 -14.70 -5.77
CA VAL A 275 21.65 -14.26 -5.99
C VAL A 275 20.80 -14.57 -4.77
N SER A 276 20.86 -15.79 -4.23
CA SER A 276 20.12 -16.19 -3.03
C SER A 276 20.47 -15.32 -1.81
N ARG A 277 21.75 -15.03 -1.60
CA ARG A 277 22.21 -14.15 -0.52
C ARG A 277 21.73 -12.71 -0.68
N ILE A 278 21.76 -12.16 -1.90
CA ILE A 278 21.25 -10.82 -2.21
C ILE A 278 19.73 -10.77 -1.97
N MET A 279 18.98 -11.74 -2.49
CA MET A 279 17.53 -11.80 -2.35
C MET A 279 17.10 -11.94 -0.88
N SER A 280 17.78 -12.77 -0.11
CA SER A 280 17.56 -12.90 1.34
C SER A 280 17.83 -11.57 2.06
N HIS A 281 18.92 -10.88 1.71
CA HIS A 281 19.24 -9.57 2.29
C HIS A 281 18.23 -8.48 1.91
N ILE A 282 17.78 -8.42 0.65
CA ILE A 282 16.76 -7.46 0.21
C ILE A 282 15.44 -7.72 0.92
N THR A 283 15.03 -8.99 1.02
CA THR A 283 13.77 -9.39 1.66
C THR A 283 13.76 -9.07 3.16
N THR A 284 14.90 -9.25 3.84
CA THR A 284 15.04 -8.88 5.26
C THR A 284 15.12 -7.37 5.50
N CYS A 285 15.54 -6.59 4.50
CA CYS A 285 15.62 -5.13 4.57
C CYS A 285 14.43 -4.46 3.88
N ARG A 286 13.35 -4.22 4.64
CA ARG A 286 12.08 -3.70 4.08
C ARG A 286 12.22 -2.43 3.21
N SER A 287 13.06 -1.46 3.61
CA SER A 287 13.29 -0.26 2.80
C SER A 287 13.90 -0.60 1.43
N LEU A 288 14.85 -1.54 1.37
CA LEU A 288 15.43 -1.98 0.10
C LEU A 288 14.41 -2.76 -0.73
N HIS A 289 13.63 -3.65 -0.10
CA HIS A 289 12.59 -4.43 -0.76
C HIS A 289 11.53 -3.54 -1.44
N ILE A 290 11.09 -2.48 -0.77
CA ILE A 290 10.13 -1.51 -1.32
C ILE A 290 10.75 -0.74 -2.48
N MET A 291 11.98 -0.23 -2.32
CA MET A 291 12.62 0.54 -3.40
C MET A 291 12.94 -0.32 -4.62
N CYS A 292 13.26 -1.61 -4.45
CA CYS A 292 13.44 -2.58 -5.54
C CYS A 292 12.14 -2.89 -6.31
N HIS A 293 11.01 -2.27 -5.97
CA HIS A 293 9.87 -2.20 -6.89
C HIS A 293 10.21 -1.41 -8.17
N ILE A 294 11.16 -0.47 -8.08
CA ILE A 294 11.68 0.26 -9.23
C ILE A 294 12.91 -0.48 -9.80
N PRO A 295 12.90 -0.83 -11.11
CA PRO A 295 14.03 -1.50 -11.76
C PRO A 295 15.37 -0.77 -11.62
N LEU A 296 15.38 0.56 -11.68
CA LEU A 296 16.61 1.34 -11.48
C LEU A 296 17.22 1.15 -10.09
N PHE A 297 16.38 1.01 -9.05
CA PHE A 297 16.89 0.71 -7.71
C PHE A 297 17.40 -0.72 -7.61
N CYS A 298 16.76 -1.69 -8.28
CA CYS A 298 17.33 -3.05 -8.41
C CYS A 298 18.73 -2.99 -9.02
N TRP A 299 18.95 -2.17 -10.04
CA TRP A 299 20.25 -1.99 -10.68
C TRP A 299 21.29 -1.36 -9.75
N ILE A 300 20.95 -0.27 -9.05
CA ILE A 300 21.85 0.36 -8.05
C ILE A 300 22.20 -0.63 -6.94
N THR A 301 21.19 -1.30 -6.38
CA THR A 301 21.37 -2.27 -5.30
C THR A 301 22.19 -3.48 -5.75
N ALA A 302 21.94 -4.03 -6.93
CA ALA A 302 22.74 -5.12 -7.48
C ALA A 302 24.20 -4.72 -7.63
N THR A 303 24.46 -3.56 -8.24
CA THR A 303 25.82 -3.03 -8.46
C THR A 303 26.60 -2.91 -7.16
N VAL A 304 25.97 -2.38 -6.11
CA VAL A 304 26.61 -2.22 -4.79
C VAL A 304 26.83 -3.56 -4.10
N LEU A 305 25.81 -4.42 -4.04
CA LEU A 305 25.90 -5.68 -3.31
C LEU A 305 26.86 -6.66 -3.99
N GLU A 306 26.89 -6.72 -5.33
CA GLU A 306 27.85 -7.56 -6.07
C GLU A 306 29.30 -7.15 -5.81
N ASP A 307 29.61 -5.85 -5.81
CA ASP A 307 30.97 -5.38 -5.52
C ASP A 307 31.40 -5.76 -4.09
N MET A 308 30.51 -5.55 -3.12
CA MET A 308 30.78 -5.90 -1.72
C MET A 308 30.97 -7.40 -1.52
N LEU A 309 30.18 -8.24 -2.21
CA LEU A 309 30.31 -9.70 -2.14
C LEU A 309 31.57 -10.23 -2.84
N LYS A 310 32.09 -9.54 -3.85
CA LYS A 310 33.37 -9.87 -4.52
C LYS A 310 34.59 -9.50 -3.66
N SER A 311 34.46 -8.51 -2.79
CA SER A 311 35.54 -8.09 -1.89
C SER A 311 35.82 -9.17 -0.83
N ARG A 312 37.10 -9.42 -0.50
CA ARG A 312 37.50 -10.42 0.52
C ARG A 312 37.14 -10.03 1.96
N GLU A 313 36.63 -8.82 2.18
CA GLU A 313 36.20 -8.34 3.48
C GLU A 313 34.80 -8.87 3.79
N LYS A 314 34.67 -9.74 4.80
CA LYS A 314 33.38 -10.21 5.35
C LYS A 314 32.68 -9.08 6.13
N GLY A 315 32.41 -7.96 5.49
CA GLY A 315 31.64 -6.85 6.04
C GLY A 315 30.14 -7.15 6.06
N GLU A 316 29.38 -6.44 6.91
CA GLU A 316 27.92 -6.46 6.86
C GLU A 316 27.43 -5.75 5.59
N LEU A 317 26.40 -6.32 4.95
CA LEU A 317 25.78 -5.71 3.77
C LEU A 317 24.96 -4.47 4.17
N PRO A 318 24.92 -3.43 3.33
CA PRO A 318 24.21 -2.18 3.58
C PRO A 318 22.71 -2.42 3.74
N ARG A 319 22.12 -1.90 4.82
CA ARG A 319 20.70 -2.08 5.19
C ARG A 319 19.83 -0.87 4.90
N THR A 320 20.43 0.32 4.79
CA THR A 320 19.72 1.59 4.57
C THR A 320 19.96 2.14 3.18
N LEU A 321 19.08 3.03 2.71
CA LEU A 321 19.23 3.65 1.39
C LEU A 321 20.45 4.56 1.37
N THR A 322 20.71 5.29 2.45
CA THR A 322 21.90 6.16 2.54
C THR A 322 23.18 5.35 2.40
N GLN A 323 23.25 4.14 2.99
CA GLN A 323 24.39 3.25 2.84
C GLN A 323 24.57 2.81 1.38
N ILE A 324 23.50 2.32 0.74
CA ILE A 324 23.52 1.91 -0.68
C ILE A 324 24.01 3.06 -1.57
N TYR A 325 23.47 4.26 -1.41
CA TYR A 325 23.84 5.43 -2.23
C TYR A 325 25.26 5.93 -1.95
N SER A 326 25.70 5.89 -0.68
CA SER A 326 27.07 6.23 -0.31
C SER A 326 28.08 5.29 -0.98
N HIS A 327 27.83 3.97 -0.93
CA HIS A 327 28.64 2.98 -1.64
C HIS A 327 28.58 3.17 -3.15
N TYR A 328 27.40 3.39 -3.71
CA TYR A 328 27.21 3.59 -5.14
C TYR A 328 28.03 4.76 -5.67
N VAL A 329 27.96 5.93 -5.02
CA VAL A 329 28.71 7.12 -5.43
C VAL A 329 30.23 6.89 -5.33
N VAL A 330 30.70 6.20 -4.30
CA VAL A 330 32.12 5.80 -4.18
C VAL A 330 32.53 4.87 -5.33
N LEU A 331 31.70 3.88 -5.67
CA LEU A 331 31.97 2.96 -6.78
C LEU A 331 32.03 3.67 -8.12
N GLN A 332 31.09 4.58 -8.38
CA GLN A 332 31.11 5.38 -9.61
C GLN A 332 32.36 6.25 -9.69
N ASN A 333 32.83 6.81 -8.56
CA ASN A 333 34.08 7.56 -8.55
C ASN A 333 35.30 6.67 -8.81
N LYS A 334 35.37 5.47 -8.23
CA LYS A 334 36.44 4.50 -8.52
C LYS A 334 36.48 4.12 -9.99
N VAL A 335 35.31 3.82 -10.57
CA VAL A 335 35.19 3.50 -12.00
C VAL A 335 35.67 4.66 -12.86
N LYS A 336 35.32 5.90 -12.50
CA LYS A 336 35.81 7.11 -13.17
C LYS A 336 37.33 7.21 -13.10
N MET A 337 37.92 7.08 -11.91
CA MET A 337 39.37 7.24 -11.72
C MET A 337 40.18 6.21 -12.51
N VAL A 338 39.77 4.94 -12.50
CA VAL A 338 40.44 3.87 -13.24
C VAL A 338 40.34 4.08 -14.76
N LYS A 339 39.19 4.57 -15.25
CA LYS A 339 38.94 4.71 -16.69
C LYS A 339 39.54 5.97 -17.31
N PHE A 340 39.54 7.09 -16.60
CA PHE A 340 39.84 8.41 -17.17
C PHE A 340 41.05 9.10 -16.55
N ASP A 341 41.35 8.83 -15.28
CA ASP A 341 42.41 9.53 -14.54
C ASP A 341 43.72 8.72 -14.50
N GLY A 342 43.75 7.50 -15.07
CA GLY A 342 44.93 6.63 -15.13
C GLY A 342 45.38 6.07 -13.78
N GLY A 343 44.55 6.16 -12.74
CA GLY A 343 44.83 5.70 -11.37
C GLY A 343 44.64 4.20 -11.18
N ALA A 344 45.26 3.62 -10.15
CA ALA A 344 45.08 2.23 -9.77
C ALA A 344 43.84 2.06 -8.88
N ALA A 345 43.16 0.91 -8.96
CA ALA A 345 41.99 0.62 -8.11
C ALA A 345 42.27 0.62 -6.59
N THR A 346 43.55 0.67 -6.21
CA THR A 346 44.07 0.71 -4.84
C THR A 346 44.27 2.13 -4.28
N ASP A 347 44.06 3.18 -5.08
CA ASP A 347 44.29 4.57 -4.67
C ASP A 347 43.19 5.09 -3.72
N GLN A 348 43.50 6.18 -3.00
CA GLN A 348 42.54 6.84 -2.10
C GLN A 348 41.27 7.21 -2.86
N HIS A 349 40.09 6.94 -2.28
CA HIS A 349 38.81 6.99 -2.99
C HIS A 349 38.45 8.34 -3.62
N TRP A 350 39.09 9.44 -3.19
CA TRP A 350 38.77 10.81 -3.61
C TRP A 350 40.05 11.59 -3.94
N SER A 351 40.23 11.95 -5.21
CA SER A 351 41.18 12.99 -5.62
C SER A 351 40.64 14.39 -5.33
N PRO A 352 41.49 15.43 -5.20
CA PRO A 352 41.03 16.81 -5.01
C PRO A 352 40.05 17.26 -6.10
N GLN A 353 40.30 16.89 -7.36
CA GLN A 353 39.44 17.20 -8.50
C GLN A 353 38.08 16.48 -8.42
N SER A 354 38.07 15.20 -8.00
CA SER A 354 36.82 14.46 -7.84
C SER A 354 35.98 14.99 -6.67
N ARG A 355 36.62 15.45 -5.60
CA ARG A 355 35.96 16.10 -4.47
C ARG A 355 35.27 17.39 -4.88
N GLU A 356 36.02 18.31 -5.49
CA GLU A 356 35.49 19.60 -5.97
C GLU A 356 34.29 19.39 -6.90
N MET A 357 34.41 18.43 -7.82
CA MET A 357 33.32 18.10 -8.73
C MET A 357 32.08 17.55 -8.01
N MET A 358 32.23 16.67 -7.02
CA MET A 358 31.09 16.16 -6.24
C MET A 358 30.44 17.26 -5.40
N GLU A 359 31.21 18.20 -4.87
CA GLU A 359 30.72 19.37 -4.14
C GLU A 359 29.88 20.28 -5.05
N SER A 360 30.37 20.57 -6.26
CA SER A 360 29.63 21.37 -7.25
C SER A 360 28.37 20.66 -7.76
N LEU A 361 28.42 19.33 -7.95
CA LEU A 361 27.22 18.53 -8.28
C LEU A 361 26.19 18.54 -7.14
N GLY A 362 26.63 18.47 -5.89
CA GLY A 362 25.74 18.58 -4.72
C GLY A 362 25.07 19.94 -4.60
N LYS A 363 25.82 21.02 -4.88
CA LYS A 363 25.28 22.38 -4.93
C LYS A 363 24.22 22.52 -6.03
N LEU A 364 24.55 22.11 -7.26
CA LEU A 364 23.61 22.09 -8.38
C LEU A 364 22.35 21.27 -8.05
N ALA A 365 22.53 20.10 -7.45
CA ALA A 365 21.43 19.23 -7.08
C ALA A 365 20.47 19.91 -6.10
N PHE A 366 20.98 20.58 -5.05
CA PHE A 366 20.17 21.26 -4.06
C PHE A 366 19.42 22.46 -4.64
N GLU A 367 20.10 23.37 -5.33
CA GLU A 367 19.48 24.58 -5.90
C GLU A 367 18.41 24.24 -6.94
N GLN A 368 18.67 23.22 -7.77
CA GLN A 368 17.71 22.80 -8.80
C GLN A 368 16.59 21.94 -8.23
N LEU A 369 16.81 21.20 -7.14
CA LEU A 369 15.75 20.50 -6.41
C LEU A 369 14.75 21.50 -5.82
N GLN A 370 15.22 22.62 -5.26
CA GLN A 370 14.34 23.70 -4.77
C GLN A 370 13.53 24.36 -5.90
N LYS A 371 14.09 24.43 -7.11
CA LYS A 371 13.41 24.95 -8.32
C LYS A 371 12.50 23.92 -9.00
N GLY A 372 12.56 22.64 -8.62
CA GLY A 372 11.82 21.55 -9.26
C GLY A 372 12.36 21.15 -10.65
N ASN A 373 13.61 21.49 -10.96
CA ASN A 373 14.23 21.23 -12.26
C ASN A 373 14.97 19.88 -12.29
N LEU A 374 14.76 19.12 -13.38
CA LEU A 374 15.40 17.81 -13.63
C LEU A 374 16.44 17.83 -14.77
N ILE A 375 16.46 18.92 -15.54
CA ILE A 375 17.30 19.10 -16.73
C ILE A 375 18.07 20.41 -16.59
N PHE A 376 19.37 20.34 -16.84
CA PHE A 376 20.34 21.42 -16.62
C PHE A 376 21.06 21.77 -17.92
N TYR A 377 21.32 23.05 -18.11
CA TYR A 377 22.05 23.59 -19.25
C TYR A 377 23.44 24.04 -18.82
N GLU A 378 24.31 24.30 -19.80
CA GLU A 378 25.66 24.81 -19.51
C GLU A 378 25.65 26.04 -18.59
N SER A 379 24.66 26.93 -18.73
CA SER A 379 24.48 28.09 -17.84
C SER A 379 24.29 27.68 -16.38
N ASP A 380 23.43 26.70 -16.10
CA ASP A 380 23.16 26.21 -14.74
C ASP A 380 24.42 25.60 -14.11
N LEU A 381 25.20 24.88 -14.93
CA LEU A 381 26.47 24.28 -14.50
C LEU A 381 27.51 25.36 -14.17
N THR A 382 27.63 26.40 -15.03
CA THR A 382 28.58 27.50 -14.80
C THR A 382 28.24 28.35 -13.59
N GLU A 383 26.95 28.58 -13.30
CA GLU A 383 26.49 29.29 -12.09
C GLU A 383 26.89 28.54 -10.80
N CYS A 384 26.90 27.21 -10.87
CA CYS A 384 27.36 26.35 -9.78
C CYS A 384 28.89 26.18 -9.71
N GLY A 385 29.65 26.81 -10.61
CA GLY A 385 31.12 26.71 -10.66
C GLY A 385 31.65 25.38 -11.21
N MET A 386 30.87 24.66 -12.04
CA MET A 386 31.30 23.37 -12.60
C MET A 386 32.12 23.50 -13.89
N ASP A 387 33.20 22.72 -14.00
CA ASP A 387 33.86 22.47 -15.28
C ASP A 387 33.04 21.50 -16.14
N LEU A 388 32.60 21.97 -17.31
CA LEU A 388 31.82 21.22 -18.30
C LEU A 388 32.53 19.94 -18.76
N ARG A 389 33.87 19.93 -18.81
CA ARG A 389 34.64 18.72 -19.17
C ARG A 389 34.59 17.68 -18.06
N ALA A 390 34.76 18.08 -16.81
CA ALA A 390 34.65 17.17 -15.66
C ALA A 390 33.25 16.57 -15.49
N ALA A 391 32.20 17.37 -15.73
CA ALA A 391 30.80 16.94 -15.63
C ALA A 391 30.45 15.83 -16.64
N SER A 392 31.04 15.88 -17.84
CA SER A 392 30.80 14.93 -18.93
C SER A 392 31.33 13.51 -18.61
N VAL A 393 32.29 13.40 -17.68
CA VAL A 393 33.00 12.15 -17.34
C VAL A 393 32.27 11.36 -16.23
N CYS A 394 31.24 11.93 -15.60
CA CYS A 394 30.52 11.33 -14.47
C CYS A 394 29.26 10.54 -14.84
N SER A 395 29.26 9.87 -15.98
CA SER A 395 28.05 9.25 -16.57
C SER A 395 27.39 8.13 -15.75
N GLY A 396 27.95 7.74 -14.61
CA GLY A 396 27.31 6.87 -13.61
C GLY A 396 26.48 7.63 -12.54
N VAL A 397 26.50 8.95 -12.53
CA VAL A 397 25.75 9.80 -11.58
C VAL A 397 25.08 10.96 -12.32
N PHE A 398 25.82 11.60 -13.22
CA PHE A 398 25.45 12.77 -13.97
C PHE A 398 25.81 12.57 -15.44
N THR A 399 24.80 12.63 -16.31
CA THR A 399 24.95 12.26 -17.73
C THR A 399 24.76 13.48 -18.61
N GLN A 400 25.68 13.66 -19.56
CA GLN A 400 25.49 14.55 -20.69
C GLN A 400 24.73 13.80 -21.79
N VAL A 401 23.66 14.38 -22.30
CA VAL A 401 22.91 13.81 -23.42
C VAL A 401 23.63 14.20 -24.72
N PHE A 402 24.38 13.26 -25.31
CA PHE A 402 25.08 13.45 -26.60
C PHE A 402 24.18 13.14 -27.79
N ARG A 403 24.39 13.90 -28.87
CA ARG A 403 23.79 13.77 -30.19
C ARG A 403 24.81 13.08 -31.11
N GLU A 404 24.56 11.86 -31.59
CA GLU A 404 25.49 11.16 -32.49
C GLU A 404 25.31 11.49 -33.99
N GLU A 405 24.28 12.25 -34.44
CA GLU A 405 23.99 12.33 -35.89
C GLU A 405 23.61 13.72 -36.48
N SER A 406 23.96 14.87 -35.90
CA SER A 406 23.85 16.13 -36.66
C SER A 406 24.99 17.11 -36.40
N SER A 407 25.70 17.43 -37.47
CA SER A 407 26.99 18.12 -37.52
C SER A 407 26.98 19.64 -37.31
N LEU A 408 25.89 20.26 -36.80
CA LEU A 408 25.80 21.73 -36.87
C LEU A 408 25.56 22.56 -35.61
N TYR A 409 25.00 22.11 -34.47
CA TYR A 409 24.99 22.91 -33.22
C TYR A 409 24.87 22.02 -31.97
N GLN A 410 25.68 22.31 -30.94
CA GLN A 410 25.87 21.53 -29.71
C GLN A 410 25.49 22.34 -28.45
N ASP A 411 24.21 22.55 -28.16
CA ASP A 411 23.83 22.90 -26.78
C ASP A 411 23.84 21.62 -25.96
N LYS A 412 24.78 21.51 -25.01
CA LYS A 412 24.90 20.34 -24.14
C LYS A 412 23.88 20.42 -23.02
N VAL A 413 23.10 19.36 -22.88
CA VAL A 413 22.10 19.22 -21.83
C VAL A 413 22.54 18.12 -20.87
N PHE A 414 22.34 18.34 -19.58
CA PHE A 414 22.78 17.45 -18.52
C PHE A 414 21.61 17.05 -17.61
N THR A 415 21.65 15.81 -17.12
CA THR A 415 20.67 15.25 -16.19
C THR A 415 21.32 14.30 -15.19
N PHE A 416 20.82 14.27 -13.95
CA PHE A 416 21.09 13.13 -13.07
C PHE A 416 20.42 11.88 -13.65
N ILE A 417 21.02 10.70 -13.45
CA ILE A 417 20.44 9.43 -13.91
C ILE A 417 19.06 9.20 -13.27
N HIS A 418 18.87 9.70 -12.04
CA HIS A 418 17.61 9.64 -11.33
C HIS A 418 17.44 10.79 -10.35
N LEU A 419 16.19 11.16 -10.05
CA LEU A 419 15.85 12.15 -9.04
C LEU A 419 16.41 11.78 -7.66
N SER A 420 16.40 10.50 -7.29
CA SER A 420 16.98 10.05 -6.01
C SER A 420 18.48 10.34 -5.87
N LEU A 421 19.25 10.35 -6.96
CA LEU A 421 20.66 10.74 -6.92
C LEU A 421 20.80 12.25 -6.73
N GLN A 422 19.92 13.05 -7.35
CA GLN A 422 19.82 14.48 -7.11
C GLN A 422 19.49 14.76 -5.62
N GLU A 423 18.48 14.09 -5.06
CA GLU A 423 18.11 14.23 -3.65
C GLU A 423 19.23 13.80 -2.68
N PHE A 424 19.93 12.71 -3.00
CA PHE A 424 21.09 12.25 -2.21
C PHE A 424 22.22 13.28 -2.20
N LEU A 425 22.58 13.81 -3.37
CA LEU A 425 23.67 14.79 -3.49
C LEU A 425 23.28 16.15 -2.90
N ALA A 426 22.01 16.54 -3.01
CA ALA A 426 21.48 17.70 -2.31
C ALA A 426 21.60 17.53 -0.79
N ALA A 427 21.22 16.38 -0.25
CA ALA A 427 21.35 16.07 1.18
C ALA A 427 22.82 16.09 1.64
N LEU A 428 23.71 15.54 0.82
CA LEU A 428 25.16 15.58 1.06
C LEU A 428 25.69 17.02 1.12
N HIS A 429 25.28 17.87 0.18
CA HIS A 429 25.68 19.27 0.15
C HIS A 429 25.18 20.06 1.36
N VAL A 430 23.91 19.87 1.75
CA VAL A 430 23.33 20.53 2.93
C VAL A 430 24.03 20.07 4.21
N HIS A 431 24.28 18.77 4.36
CA HIS A 431 25.03 18.22 5.49
C HIS A 431 26.43 18.82 5.57
N GLN A 432 27.19 18.76 4.47
CA GLN A 432 28.57 19.24 4.41
C GLN A 432 28.66 20.74 4.68
N THR A 433 27.76 21.54 4.10
CA THR A 433 27.71 23.00 4.30
C THR A 433 27.43 23.35 5.75
N PHE A 434 26.48 22.68 6.39
CA PHE A 434 26.21 22.90 7.81
C PHE A 434 27.40 22.49 8.68
N ILE A 435 28.06 21.38 8.37
CA ILE A 435 29.24 20.95 9.13
C ILE A 435 30.39 21.96 9.00
N SER A 436 30.67 22.45 7.80
CA SER A 436 31.79 23.37 7.53
C SER A 436 31.53 24.81 7.98
N SER A 437 30.33 25.34 7.73
CA SER A 437 30.01 26.76 7.89
C SER A 437 28.97 27.07 8.99
N LYS A 438 28.29 26.04 9.51
CA LYS A 438 27.14 26.16 10.44
C LYS A 438 25.93 26.93 9.87
N VAL A 439 25.87 27.08 8.55
CA VAL A 439 24.73 27.68 7.84
C VAL A 439 23.67 26.60 7.61
N ASN A 440 22.43 26.88 8.01
CA ASN A 440 21.26 26.07 7.70
C ASN A 440 20.67 26.53 6.36
N LEU A 441 20.88 25.75 5.29
CA LEU A 441 20.39 26.08 3.94
C LEU A 441 18.86 25.94 3.78
N LEU A 442 18.15 25.36 4.77
CA LEU A 442 16.71 25.12 4.72
C LEU A 442 15.89 26.25 5.39
N GLU A 443 16.53 27.25 5.99
CA GLU A 443 15.83 28.37 6.63
C GLU A 443 15.38 29.43 5.60
N HIS A 444 14.07 29.52 5.33
CA HIS A 444 13.50 30.42 4.31
C HIS A 444 13.23 31.87 4.78
N GLN A 445 13.40 32.23 6.05
CA GLN A 445 13.38 33.62 6.51
C GLN A 445 14.17 33.80 7.82
N PRO A 446 14.82 34.96 8.03
CA PRO A 446 15.35 35.34 9.34
C PRO A 446 14.20 35.80 10.25
N GLN A 447 13.33 34.87 10.67
CA GLN A 447 12.31 35.20 11.67
C GLN A 447 12.98 35.38 13.03
N ASN A 448 13.04 36.64 13.48
CA ASN A 448 13.58 37.10 14.75
C ASN A 448 14.93 36.46 15.10
N LYS A 449 16.02 37.22 14.89
CA LYS A 449 17.22 37.12 15.72
C LYS A 449 16.82 37.39 17.17
N SER A 450 16.14 36.45 17.82
CA SER A 450 15.98 36.43 19.25
C SER A 450 17.40 36.43 19.80
N LEU A 451 17.68 37.37 20.69
CA LEU A 451 18.97 37.58 21.36
C LEU A 451 19.53 36.30 22.02
N MET A 452 18.78 35.19 22.06
CA MET A 452 19.26 33.85 22.42
C MET A 452 20.25 33.20 21.43
N LEU A 453 20.31 33.60 20.15
CA LEU A 453 21.25 33.02 19.16
C LEU A 453 22.70 33.52 19.31
N LEU A 454 22.96 34.51 20.16
CA LEU A 454 24.31 35.10 20.33
C LEU A 454 25.22 34.30 21.27
N PHE A 455 24.72 33.27 21.96
CA PHE A 455 25.49 32.56 23.00
C PHE A 455 25.57 31.03 22.86
N GLN A 456 25.03 30.40 21.81
CA GLN A 456 25.21 28.96 21.55
C GLN A 456 25.49 28.67 20.08
N LYS A 457 26.54 27.88 19.80
CA LYS A 457 26.84 27.37 18.47
C LYS A 457 25.66 26.51 17.96
N PRO A 458 25.20 26.67 16.70
CA PRO A 458 24.13 25.84 16.14
C PRO A 458 24.52 24.35 16.19
N ILE A 459 23.67 23.54 16.80
CA ILE A 459 23.85 22.08 16.94
C ILE A 459 23.18 21.41 15.73
N LEU A 460 23.79 20.37 15.18
CA LEU A 460 23.29 19.61 14.01
C LEU A 460 21.84 19.13 14.16
N ASN A 461 21.37 18.90 15.39
CA ASN A 461 19.97 18.58 15.65
C ASN A 461 18.98 19.67 15.18
N LEU A 462 19.35 20.96 15.21
CA LEU A 462 18.48 22.04 14.74
C LEU A 462 18.26 21.99 13.23
N LEU A 463 19.30 21.63 12.47
CA LEU A 463 19.18 21.36 11.03
C LEU A 463 18.23 20.19 10.79
N HIS A 464 18.41 19.08 11.53
CA HIS A 464 17.54 17.91 11.39
C HIS A 464 16.08 18.24 11.71
N GLN A 465 15.82 19.00 12.78
CA GLN A 465 14.47 19.45 13.14
C GLN A 465 13.85 20.30 12.03
N SER A 466 14.60 21.26 11.49
CA SER A 466 14.16 22.10 10.37
C SER A 466 13.82 21.26 9.14
N ALA A 467 14.66 20.26 8.82
CA ALA A 467 14.43 19.37 7.69
C ALA A 467 13.21 18.46 7.88
N VAL A 468 13.00 17.93 9.09
CA VAL A 468 11.81 17.15 9.43
C VAL A 468 10.55 18.01 9.27
N ASP A 469 10.55 19.22 9.80
CA ASP A 469 9.40 20.12 9.69
C ASP A 469 9.12 20.50 8.23
N GLU A 470 10.15 20.80 7.44
CA GLU A 470 9.98 21.15 6.02
C GLU A 470 9.44 19.98 5.19
N ALA A 471 9.92 18.76 5.45
CA ALA A 471 9.38 17.55 4.81
C ALA A 471 7.92 17.27 5.22
N LEU A 472 7.54 17.57 6.47
CA LEU A 472 6.16 17.42 6.94
C LEU A 472 5.22 18.51 6.38
N ARG A 473 5.72 19.72 6.12
CA ARG A 473 4.97 20.80 5.45
C ARG A 473 4.76 20.52 3.96
N SER A 474 5.64 19.74 3.35
CA SER A 474 5.56 19.37 1.93
C SER A 474 4.29 18.57 1.65
N PRO A 475 3.32 19.10 0.88
CA PRO A 475 2.05 18.41 0.65
C PRO A 475 2.24 17.13 -0.17
N ASN A 476 3.14 17.16 -1.14
CA ASN A 476 3.42 16.05 -2.04
C ASN A 476 4.52 15.11 -1.52
N GLY A 477 5.41 15.54 -0.61
CA GLY A 477 6.48 14.68 -0.06
C GLY A 477 7.77 14.68 -0.87
N HIS A 478 8.00 15.72 -1.68
CA HIS A 478 9.20 15.87 -2.52
C HIS A 478 10.53 16.00 -1.75
N LEU A 479 10.48 16.12 -0.43
CA LEU A 479 11.66 16.15 0.44
C LEU A 479 11.82 14.87 1.27
N ASP A 480 10.94 13.88 1.08
CA ASP A 480 10.93 12.69 1.93
C ASP A 480 12.23 11.87 1.78
N LEU A 481 12.71 11.68 0.55
CA LEU A 481 13.94 10.93 0.30
C LEU A 481 15.20 11.77 0.62
N PHE A 482 15.17 13.06 0.31
CA PHE A 482 16.18 14.02 0.79
C PHE A 482 16.35 13.96 2.32
N LEU A 483 15.26 13.97 3.09
CA LEU A 483 15.28 13.88 4.56
C LEU A 483 15.90 12.57 5.03
N ARG A 484 15.48 11.43 4.44
CA ARG A 484 16.05 10.10 4.74
C ARG A 484 17.58 10.12 4.57
N PHE A 485 18.07 10.64 3.46
CA PHE A 485 19.51 10.74 3.19
C PHE A 485 20.22 11.70 4.15
N LEU A 486 19.66 12.87 4.42
CA LEU A 486 20.27 13.86 5.32
C LEU A 486 20.47 13.29 6.73
N LEU A 487 19.47 12.58 7.24
CA LEU A 487 19.54 11.91 8.53
C LEU A 487 20.50 10.71 8.51
N GLY A 488 20.50 9.89 7.46
CA GLY A 488 21.44 8.79 7.34
C GLY A 488 22.91 9.27 7.29
N LEU A 489 23.18 10.40 6.63
CA LEU A 489 24.53 11.00 6.53
C LEU A 489 25.07 11.51 7.88
N SER A 490 24.20 11.71 8.87
CA SER A 490 24.63 12.07 10.23
C SER A 490 25.29 10.91 10.98
N LEU A 491 25.15 9.66 10.49
CA LEU A 491 25.74 8.50 11.14
C LEU A 491 27.25 8.36 10.83
N PRO A 492 28.09 8.12 11.84
CA PRO A 492 29.54 7.93 11.64
C PRO A 492 29.91 6.77 10.70
N THR A 493 29.06 5.76 10.55
CA THR A 493 29.25 4.66 9.58
C THR A 493 29.25 5.16 8.14
N ASN A 494 28.30 6.03 7.81
CA ASN A 494 28.14 6.56 6.44
C ASN A 494 29.20 7.63 6.14
N GLN A 495 29.55 8.45 7.14
CA GLN A 495 30.64 9.41 7.02
C GLN A 495 32.00 8.75 6.78
N ARG A 496 32.26 7.57 7.38
CA ARG A 496 33.47 6.79 7.12
C ARG A 496 33.56 6.27 5.69
N LEU A 497 32.43 5.86 5.09
CA LEU A 497 32.40 5.43 3.69
C LEU A 497 32.71 6.58 2.73
N LEU A 498 32.22 7.78 3.06
CA LEU A 498 32.47 9.01 2.30
C LEU A 498 33.69 9.78 2.82
N GLN A 499 34.61 9.10 3.52
CA GLN A 499 35.80 9.72 4.09
C GLN A 499 36.65 10.32 2.96
N GLY A 500 36.80 11.64 2.99
CA GLY A 500 37.38 12.41 1.92
C GLY A 500 36.41 13.43 1.34
N LEU A 501 35.11 13.13 1.18
CA LEU A 501 34.10 14.16 0.87
C LEU A 501 33.58 14.82 2.16
N LEU A 502 33.31 14.01 3.17
CA LEU A 502 32.85 14.49 4.47
C LEU A 502 34.03 14.59 5.45
N THR A 503 34.09 15.71 6.17
CA THR A 503 34.94 15.81 7.36
C THR A 503 34.32 14.96 8.45
N GLN A 504 35.10 14.03 9.04
CA GLN A 504 34.63 13.25 10.18
C GLN A 504 34.28 14.22 11.29
N THR A 505 33.00 14.34 11.57
CA THR A 505 32.55 15.08 12.73
C THR A 505 32.58 14.13 13.91
N GLY A 506 33.00 14.61 15.07
CA GLY A 506 32.58 14.03 16.34
C GLY A 506 31.07 14.25 16.48
N SER A 507 30.27 13.56 15.64
CA SER A 507 28.83 13.52 15.77
C SER A 507 28.55 12.87 17.11
N ASP A 508 28.31 13.68 18.14
CA ASP A 508 27.93 13.19 19.45
C ASP A 508 26.71 12.28 19.27
N SER A 509 26.80 11.03 19.70
CA SER A 509 25.67 10.08 19.77
C SER A 509 24.41 10.74 20.38
N GLN A 510 24.64 11.69 21.29
CA GLN A 510 23.62 12.54 21.90
C GLN A 510 22.81 13.39 20.90
N THR A 511 23.39 13.86 19.80
CA THR A 511 22.70 14.65 18.77
C THR A 511 21.67 13.79 18.03
N ASN A 512 22.06 12.62 17.54
CA ASN A 512 21.15 11.71 16.84
C ASN A 512 20.05 11.21 17.78
N GLN A 513 20.34 10.96 19.06
CA GLN A 513 19.33 10.64 20.06
C GLN A 513 18.29 11.75 20.26
N ARG A 514 18.71 13.03 20.23
CA ARG A 514 17.76 14.17 20.29
C ARG A 514 16.90 14.24 19.04
N THR A 515 17.46 13.99 17.86
CA THR A 515 16.70 13.92 16.60
C THR A 515 15.70 12.76 16.61
N VAL A 516 16.11 11.57 17.07
CA VAL A 516 15.22 10.42 17.25
C VAL A 516 14.06 10.73 18.21
N LYS A 517 14.35 11.38 19.34
CA LYS A 517 13.31 11.79 20.29
C LYS A 517 12.32 12.75 19.63
N TYR A 518 12.82 13.73 18.89
CA TYR A 518 11.99 14.69 18.17
C TYR A 518 11.11 14.02 17.11
N ILE A 519 11.64 13.05 16.33
CA ILE A 519 10.85 12.29 15.37
C ILE A 519 9.75 11.47 16.07
N LYS A 520 10.05 10.86 17.23
CA LYS A 520 9.05 10.14 18.04
C LYS A 520 7.97 11.08 18.62
N GLU A 521 8.34 12.31 18.98
CA GLU A 521 7.39 13.36 19.36
C GLU A 521 6.49 13.72 18.16
N LYS A 522 7.04 13.90 16.95
CA LYS A 522 6.26 14.14 15.73
C LYS A 522 5.33 12.99 15.36
N LEU A 523 5.77 11.74 15.53
CA LEU A 523 4.92 10.56 15.35
C LEU A 523 3.76 10.48 16.34
N SER A 524 3.81 11.24 17.44
CA SER A 524 2.71 11.33 18.40
C SER A 524 1.66 12.38 18.03
N GLU A 525 1.95 13.25 17.06
CA GLU A 525 1.02 14.20 16.48
C GLU A 525 0.08 13.50 15.46
N SER A 526 -1.05 14.14 15.11
CA SER A 526 -2.02 13.60 14.16
C SER A 526 -1.54 13.74 12.71
N LEU A 527 -0.55 12.95 12.33
CA LEU A 527 0.01 12.90 10.98
C LEU A 527 -0.80 11.98 10.07
N SER A 528 -0.72 12.22 8.75
CA SER A 528 -1.21 11.24 7.77
C SER A 528 -0.37 9.95 7.82
N THR A 529 -0.92 8.89 7.23
CA THR A 529 -0.28 7.56 7.23
C THR A 529 1.05 7.62 6.48
N GLU A 530 1.06 8.29 5.33
CA GLU A 530 2.20 8.45 4.44
C GLU A 530 3.35 9.21 5.13
N ARG A 531 3.03 10.28 5.86
CA ARG A 531 4.00 11.07 6.63
C ARG A 531 4.57 10.27 7.80
N SER A 532 3.72 9.50 8.48
CA SER A 532 4.14 8.62 9.57
C SER A 532 5.10 7.55 9.08
N ILE A 533 4.79 6.90 7.95
CA ILE A 533 5.66 5.91 7.31
C ILE A 533 7.01 6.53 6.93
N ASN A 534 7.03 7.72 6.35
CA ASN A 534 8.28 8.41 6.03
C ASN A 534 9.16 8.62 7.26
N LEU A 535 8.56 9.03 8.40
CA LEU A 535 9.29 9.19 9.66
C LEU A 535 9.82 7.86 10.21
N PHE A 536 9.12 6.73 10.02
CA PHE A 536 9.67 5.41 10.35
C PHE A 536 10.85 5.02 9.46
N HIS A 537 10.83 5.38 8.17
CA HIS A 537 12.00 5.23 7.31
C HIS A 537 13.17 6.11 7.78
N CYS A 538 12.90 7.33 8.25
CA CYS A 538 13.91 8.21 8.86
C CYS A 538 14.52 7.60 10.14
N LEU A 539 13.70 7.00 11.01
CA LEU A 539 14.20 6.27 12.19
C LEU A 539 15.08 5.08 11.78
N ASN A 540 14.71 4.36 10.72
CA ASN A 540 15.53 3.28 10.17
C ASN A 540 16.87 3.78 9.60
N GLU A 541 16.91 4.93 8.93
CA GLU A 541 18.16 5.55 8.46
C GLU A 541 19.06 5.99 9.62
N LEU A 542 18.48 6.34 10.78
CA LEU A 542 19.19 6.63 12.03
C LEU A 542 19.55 5.37 12.85
N ASN A 543 19.27 4.17 12.33
CA ASN A 543 19.41 2.88 13.02
C ASN A 543 18.60 2.75 14.34
N ASP A 544 17.52 3.51 14.53
CA ASP A 544 16.60 3.35 15.66
C ASP A 544 15.41 2.45 15.27
N ARG A 545 15.37 1.25 15.85
CA ARG A 545 14.27 0.29 15.69
C ARG A 545 13.47 0.07 16.97
N SER A 546 13.80 0.80 18.03
CA SER A 546 13.30 0.56 19.38
C SER A 546 11.78 0.53 19.48
N LEU A 547 11.10 1.48 18.82
CA LEU A 547 9.63 1.56 18.83
C LEU A 547 8.98 0.40 18.05
N LEU A 548 9.62 -0.06 16.97
CA LEU A 548 9.14 -1.21 16.20
C LEU A 548 9.34 -2.52 16.98
N GLU A 549 10.50 -2.68 17.62
CA GLU A 549 10.82 -3.85 18.43
C GLU A 549 9.88 -3.97 19.65
N GLU A 550 9.56 -2.85 20.31
CA GLU A 550 8.60 -2.80 21.42
C GLU A 550 7.21 -3.31 21.01
N ILE A 551 6.70 -2.85 19.86
CA ILE A 551 5.39 -3.25 19.35
C ILE A 551 5.40 -4.69 18.85
N GLN A 552 6.45 -5.12 18.14
CA GLN A 552 6.61 -6.51 17.72
C GLN A 552 6.68 -7.47 18.92
N GLN A 553 7.35 -7.10 20.00
CA GLN A 553 7.37 -7.89 21.24
C GLN A 553 5.98 -7.94 21.90
N SER A 554 5.24 -6.83 21.87
CA SER A 554 3.87 -6.76 22.38
C SER A 554 2.90 -7.61 21.56
N MET A 555 3.08 -7.68 20.23
CA MET A 555 2.36 -8.59 19.33
C MET A 555 2.66 -10.05 19.66
N ARG A 556 3.94 -10.45 19.73
CA ARG A 556 4.35 -11.84 20.02
C ARG A 556 3.88 -12.34 21.38
N SER A 557 3.74 -11.44 22.35
CA SER A 557 3.27 -11.77 23.70
C SER A 557 1.74 -11.73 23.85
N GLY A 558 0.99 -11.36 22.80
CA GLY A 558 -0.48 -11.25 22.84
C GLY A 558 -0.99 -10.16 23.79
N ARG A 559 -0.13 -9.19 24.16
CA ARG A 559 -0.44 -8.16 25.18
C ARG A 559 -1.17 -6.94 24.64
N LEU A 560 -1.23 -6.77 23.31
CA LEU A 560 -1.81 -5.58 22.67
C LEU A 560 -3.28 -5.34 23.05
N SER A 561 -4.07 -6.39 23.22
CA SER A 561 -5.48 -6.28 23.62
C SER A 561 -5.71 -5.76 25.05
N ARG A 562 -4.66 -5.74 25.87
CA ARG A 562 -4.71 -5.33 27.28
C ARG A 562 -3.91 -4.06 27.58
N GLN A 563 -3.15 -3.55 26.61
CA GLN A 563 -2.25 -2.43 26.79
C GLN A 563 -2.79 -1.18 26.10
N ARG A 564 -2.76 -0.04 26.79
CA ARG A 564 -3.06 1.26 26.18
C ARG A 564 -1.84 1.75 25.41
N LEU A 565 -1.95 1.78 24.08
CA LEU A 565 -0.88 2.27 23.20
C LEU A 565 -0.86 3.80 23.14
N SER A 566 0.34 4.37 23.11
CA SER A 566 0.53 5.80 22.79
C SER A 566 0.27 6.09 21.31
N PRO A 567 0.03 7.36 20.91
CA PRO A 567 -0.14 7.71 19.51
C PRO A 567 1.02 7.26 18.61
N ALA A 568 2.27 7.41 19.06
CA ALA A 568 3.44 6.92 18.30
C ALA A 568 3.48 5.39 18.18
N GLN A 569 3.05 4.67 19.23
CA GLN A 569 2.91 3.21 19.20
C GLN A 569 1.81 2.74 18.24
N TRP A 570 0.69 3.47 18.14
CA TRP A 570 -0.32 3.23 17.11
C TRP A 570 0.24 3.43 15.71
N SER A 571 0.98 4.52 15.47
CA SER A 571 1.64 4.78 14.20
C SER A 571 2.63 3.66 13.85
N ALA A 572 3.35 3.12 14.83
CA ALA A 572 4.26 2.00 14.66
C ALA A 572 3.53 0.70 14.31
N LEU A 573 2.41 0.42 14.98
CA LEU A 573 1.57 -0.73 14.67
C LEU A 573 1.02 -0.64 13.24
N VAL A 574 0.51 0.53 12.83
CA VAL A 574 0.04 0.77 11.45
C VAL A 574 1.18 0.54 10.45
N PHE A 575 2.37 1.08 10.71
CA PHE A 575 3.54 0.88 9.85
C PHE A 575 3.92 -0.61 9.72
N ILE A 576 3.92 -1.37 10.83
CA ILE A 576 4.23 -2.80 10.83
C ILE A 576 3.19 -3.57 10.01
N LEU A 577 1.90 -3.32 10.23
CA LEU A 577 0.82 -4.03 9.56
C LEU A 577 0.76 -3.73 8.06
N LEU A 578 0.93 -2.46 7.67
CA LEU A 578 1.01 -2.07 6.25
C LEU A 578 2.30 -2.55 5.56
N SER A 579 3.31 -2.96 6.33
CA SER A 579 4.57 -3.49 5.79
C SER A 579 4.58 -5.01 5.63
N SER A 580 3.58 -5.73 6.17
CA SER A 580 3.49 -7.20 6.08
C SER A 580 2.36 -7.61 5.13
N GLN A 581 2.68 -8.42 4.13
CA GLN A 581 1.69 -8.91 3.18
C GLN A 581 0.66 -9.84 3.83
N GLU A 582 1.10 -10.66 4.80
CA GLU A 582 0.22 -11.59 5.54
C GLU A 582 -0.92 -10.86 6.27
N HIS A 583 -0.65 -9.69 6.84
CA HIS A 583 -1.65 -8.91 7.59
C HIS A 583 -2.64 -8.15 6.69
N LEU A 584 -2.37 -8.04 5.39
CA LEU A 584 -3.24 -7.37 4.42
C LEU A 584 -4.21 -8.34 3.72
N ASP A 585 -4.00 -9.65 3.80
CA ASP A 585 -4.95 -10.62 3.24
C ASP A 585 -6.18 -10.78 4.13
N VAL A 586 -5.98 -11.02 5.43
CA VAL A 586 -7.05 -11.10 6.43
C VAL A 586 -6.67 -10.29 7.65
N PHE A 587 -7.41 -9.21 7.87
CA PHE A 587 -7.25 -8.34 9.03
C PHE A 587 -8.38 -8.58 10.03
N ASP A 588 -8.03 -9.05 11.21
CA ASP A 588 -8.96 -9.22 12.34
C ASP A 588 -8.66 -8.18 13.42
N LEU A 589 -9.61 -7.26 13.66
CA LEU A 589 -9.46 -6.23 14.67
C LEU A 589 -9.43 -6.81 16.10
N LYS A 590 -10.09 -7.94 16.35
CA LYS A 590 -10.17 -8.60 17.67
C LYS A 590 -8.80 -9.10 18.13
N SER A 591 -7.95 -9.51 17.19
CA SER A 591 -6.56 -9.91 17.45
C SER A 591 -5.70 -8.77 18.04
N PHE A 592 -6.10 -7.52 17.86
CA PHE A 592 -5.41 -6.35 18.40
C PHE A 592 -6.17 -5.71 19.54
N SER A 593 -7.36 -5.16 19.27
CA SER A 593 -8.21 -4.51 20.27
C SER A 593 -9.63 -4.35 19.70
N PRO A 594 -10.64 -5.03 20.26
CA PRO A 594 -12.03 -4.92 19.80
C PRO A 594 -12.67 -3.63 20.33
N SER A 595 -12.27 -2.48 19.79
CA SER A 595 -12.81 -1.17 20.17
C SER A 595 -12.93 -0.21 18.98
N GLU A 596 -13.88 0.72 19.06
CA GLU A 596 -14.03 1.79 18.06
C GLU A 596 -12.79 2.69 17.98
N GLU A 597 -12.09 2.95 19.09
CA GLU A 597 -10.84 3.73 19.07
C GLU A 597 -9.75 3.03 18.25
N ALA A 598 -9.56 1.72 18.47
CA ALA A 598 -8.61 0.92 17.71
C ALA A 598 -9.00 0.85 16.23
N PHE A 599 -10.29 0.66 15.92
CA PHE A 599 -10.83 0.72 14.57
C PHE A 599 -10.44 2.02 13.85
N LEU A 600 -10.66 3.17 14.50
CA LEU A 600 -10.33 4.48 13.89
C LEU A 600 -8.83 4.67 13.67
N LYS A 601 -7.98 4.16 14.59
CA LYS A 601 -6.52 4.22 14.45
C LYS A 601 -5.99 3.27 13.38
N LEU A 602 -6.67 2.15 13.15
CA LEU A 602 -6.29 1.10 12.19
C LEU A 602 -7.04 1.19 10.86
N LEU A 603 -7.84 2.24 10.64
CA LEU A 603 -8.52 2.51 9.37
C LEU A 603 -7.61 2.41 8.14
N PRO A 604 -6.34 2.89 8.16
CA PRO A 604 -5.43 2.72 7.03
C PRO A 604 -5.14 1.26 6.70
N VAL A 605 -5.04 0.40 7.73
CA VAL A 605 -4.81 -1.05 7.56
C VAL A 605 -6.06 -1.71 7.00
N ILE A 606 -7.23 -1.36 7.52
CA ILE A 606 -8.53 -1.87 7.03
C ILE A 606 -8.68 -1.52 5.55
N LYS A 607 -8.43 -0.27 5.17
CA LYS A 607 -8.50 0.19 3.77
C LYS A 607 -7.58 -0.60 2.84
N ALA A 608 -6.38 -0.97 3.31
CA ALA A 608 -5.40 -1.73 2.55
C ALA A 608 -5.67 -3.25 2.53
N SER A 609 -6.53 -3.76 3.42
CA SER A 609 -6.77 -5.19 3.58
C SER A 609 -7.81 -5.73 2.60
N LYS A 610 -7.68 -7.00 2.17
CA LYS A 610 -8.67 -7.67 1.32
C LYS A 610 -9.89 -8.12 2.10
N LYS A 611 -9.67 -8.71 3.28
CA LYS A 611 -10.73 -9.14 4.19
C LYS A 611 -10.55 -8.44 5.54
N ALA A 612 -11.62 -7.85 6.05
CA ALA A 612 -11.64 -7.23 7.36
C ALA A 612 -12.74 -7.85 8.23
N ASP A 613 -12.34 -8.52 9.31
CA ASP A 613 -13.24 -8.97 10.38
C ASP A 613 -13.27 -7.91 11.47
N LEU A 614 -14.41 -7.22 11.56
CA LEU A 614 -14.71 -6.20 12.54
C LEU A 614 -15.92 -6.59 13.40
N SER A 615 -16.23 -7.89 13.47
CA SER A 615 -17.34 -8.41 14.26
C SER A 615 -17.11 -8.18 15.76
N PHE A 616 -18.18 -7.91 16.50
CA PHE A 616 -18.14 -7.68 17.96
C PHE A 616 -17.12 -6.62 18.45
N CYS A 617 -16.85 -5.58 17.66
CA CYS A 617 -15.84 -4.56 17.96
C CYS A 617 -16.42 -3.30 18.61
N GLY A 618 -17.72 -3.27 18.91
CA GLY A 618 -18.38 -2.11 19.51
C GLY A 618 -18.45 -0.90 18.57
N LEU A 619 -18.56 -1.15 17.27
CA LEU A 619 -18.63 -0.11 16.25
C LEU A 619 -19.97 0.62 16.29
N SER A 620 -19.94 1.92 16.03
CA SER A 620 -21.13 2.79 16.02
C SER A 620 -21.41 3.41 14.64
N GLU A 621 -22.37 4.33 14.58
CA GLU A 621 -22.64 5.17 13.40
C GLU A 621 -21.39 5.94 12.93
N ARG A 622 -20.55 6.42 13.87
CA ARG A 622 -19.28 7.09 13.54
C ARG A 622 -18.34 6.17 12.74
N SER A 623 -18.29 4.90 13.11
CA SER A 623 -17.50 3.90 12.40
C SER A 623 -18.03 3.66 10.99
N CYS A 624 -19.36 3.67 10.82
CA CYS A 624 -19.99 3.53 9.50
C CYS A 624 -19.64 4.69 8.55
N ALA A 625 -19.58 5.92 9.05
CA ALA A 625 -19.13 7.08 8.25
C ALA A 625 -17.69 6.89 7.75
N ALA A 626 -16.79 6.42 8.63
CA ALA A 626 -15.41 6.17 8.27
C ALA A 626 -15.27 5.02 7.26
N LEU A 627 -16.02 3.93 7.45
CA LEU A 627 -16.09 2.81 6.48
C LEU A 627 -16.67 3.24 5.14
N SER A 628 -17.67 4.12 5.12
CA SER A 628 -18.21 4.67 3.87
C SER A 628 -17.12 5.37 3.06
N SER A 629 -16.29 6.18 3.71
CA SER A 629 -15.13 6.81 3.06
C SER A 629 -14.15 5.78 2.51
N VAL A 630 -13.83 4.73 3.29
CA VAL A 630 -12.98 3.62 2.84
C VAL A 630 -13.58 2.92 1.60
N LEU A 631 -14.84 2.54 1.63
CA LEU A 631 -15.52 1.84 0.52
C LEU A 631 -15.64 2.71 -0.74
N SER A 632 -15.78 4.03 -0.57
CA SER A 632 -15.84 4.96 -1.69
C SER A 632 -14.49 5.29 -2.33
N SER A 633 -13.38 4.90 -1.69
CA SER A 633 -12.03 5.27 -2.12
C SER A 633 -11.49 4.33 -3.21
N GLN A 634 -10.98 4.88 -4.30
CA GLN A 634 -10.36 4.10 -5.39
C GLN A 634 -9.20 3.21 -4.91
N SER A 635 -8.46 3.65 -3.89
CA SER A 635 -7.33 2.92 -3.31
C SER A 635 -7.73 1.87 -2.26
N SER A 636 -9.02 1.63 -2.05
CA SER A 636 -9.49 0.54 -1.19
C SER A 636 -9.26 -0.83 -1.83
N SER A 637 -8.83 -1.78 -1.01
CA SER A 637 -8.61 -3.19 -1.38
C SER A 637 -9.69 -4.11 -0.79
N VAL A 638 -10.62 -3.58 0.02
CA VAL A 638 -11.59 -4.38 0.78
C VAL A 638 -12.58 -5.05 -0.15
N LYS A 639 -12.57 -6.39 -0.14
CA LYS A 639 -13.50 -7.27 -0.86
C LYS A 639 -14.44 -8.03 0.07
N HIS A 640 -14.01 -8.31 1.30
CA HIS A 640 -14.85 -8.94 2.32
C HIS A 640 -14.84 -8.09 3.58
N LEU A 641 -16.03 -7.74 4.06
CA LEU A 641 -16.20 -6.95 5.27
C LEU A 641 -17.23 -7.62 6.18
N ASP A 642 -16.79 -7.99 7.38
CA ASP A 642 -17.67 -8.52 8.43
C ASP A 642 -17.88 -7.47 9.53
N LEU A 643 -19.11 -6.95 9.65
CA LEU A 643 -19.52 -6.00 10.68
C LEU A 643 -20.48 -6.64 11.70
N SER A 644 -20.60 -7.96 11.70
CA SER A 644 -21.61 -8.67 12.49
C SER A 644 -21.53 -8.31 13.96
N ASN A 645 -22.68 -8.29 14.62
CA ASN A 645 -22.77 -8.05 16.07
C ASN A 645 -22.23 -6.69 16.54
N ASN A 646 -22.26 -5.68 15.66
CA ASN A 646 -22.17 -4.28 16.06
C ASN A 646 -23.56 -3.65 15.92
N ASP A 647 -24.05 -2.95 16.95
CA ASP A 647 -25.40 -2.36 16.94
C ASP A 647 -25.43 -1.07 16.09
N LEU A 648 -25.21 -1.22 14.78
CA LEU A 648 -25.09 -0.12 13.82
C LEU A 648 -26.41 0.61 13.58
N GLN A 649 -27.54 -0.10 13.74
CA GLN A 649 -28.90 0.39 13.51
C GLN A 649 -29.11 0.89 12.07
N ASP A 650 -30.32 1.38 11.78
CA ASP A 650 -30.63 1.89 10.44
C ASP A 650 -29.81 3.13 10.06
N SER A 651 -29.44 3.98 11.03
CA SER A 651 -28.65 5.19 10.77
C SER A 651 -27.23 4.86 10.31
N GLY A 652 -26.54 3.93 11.00
CA GLY A 652 -25.23 3.45 10.59
C GLY A 652 -25.25 2.78 9.22
N VAL A 653 -26.25 1.93 8.96
CA VAL A 653 -26.43 1.28 7.66
C VAL A 653 -26.66 2.30 6.54
N LYS A 654 -27.43 3.35 6.80
CA LYS A 654 -27.66 4.42 5.81
C LYS A 654 -26.37 5.14 5.44
N LEU A 655 -25.48 5.40 6.40
CA LEU A 655 -24.15 5.97 6.11
C LEU A 655 -23.30 5.00 5.30
N LEU A 656 -23.28 3.72 5.66
CA LEU A 656 -22.54 2.69 4.93
C LEU A 656 -23.02 2.57 3.47
N CYS A 657 -24.32 2.73 3.24
CA CYS A 657 -24.92 2.71 1.90
C CYS A 657 -24.37 3.79 0.96
N GLU A 658 -23.93 4.94 1.46
CA GLU A 658 -23.33 5.98 0.62
C GLU A 658 -22.00 5.51 0.00
N GLY A 659 -21.19 4.77 0.78
CA GLY A 659 -19.96 4.13 0.28
C GLY A 659 -20.25 2.99 -0.70
N LEU A 660 -21.28 2.17 -0.43
CA LEU A 660 -21.68 1.04 -1.29
C LEU A 660 -22.20 1.47 -2.67
N LYS A 661 -22.76 2.68 -2.79
CA LYS A 661 -23.22 3.25 -4.07
C LYS A 661 -22.07 3.70 -4.97
N SER A 662 -20.88 3.96 -4.39
CA SER A 662 -19.74 4.47 -5.14
C SER A 662 -19.30 3.49 -6.24
N PRO A 663 -18.97 3.99 -7.45
CA PRO A 663 -18.40 3.15 -8.52
C PRO A 663 -17.01 2.60 -8.14
N HIS A 664 -16.38 3.11 -7.09
CA HIS A 664 -15.10 2.63 -6.58
C HIS A 664 -15.22 1.52 -5.54
N CYS A 665 -16.43 1.17 -5.12
CA CYS A 665 -16.64 0.09 -4.16
C CYS A 665 -16.32 -1.26 -4.82
N LYS A 666 -15.38 -2.01 -4.24
CA LYS A 666 -14.91 -3.33 -4.71
C LYS A 666 -15.38 -4.49 -3.82
N LEU A 667 -16.37 -4.26 -2.98
CA LEU A 667 -16.82 -5.19 -1.97
C LEU A 667 -17.63 -6.33 -2.61
N ASP A 668 -17.18 -7.58 -2.43
CA ASP A 668 -17.86 -8.78 -2.92
C ASP A 668 -18.78 -9.40 -1.85
N TYR A 669 -18.34 -9.38 -0.60
CA TYR A 669 -19.05 -9.92 0.57
C TYR A 669 -19.22 -8.89 1.68
N LEU A 670 -20.44 -8.78 2.19
CA LEU A 670 -20.77 -7.95 3.35
C LEU A 670 -21.56 -8.77 4.37
N SER A 671 -21.11 -8.81 5.62
CA SER A 671 -21.93 -9.31 6.73
C SER A 671 -22.37 -8.17 7.63
N LEU A 672 -23.68 -8.07 7.84
CA LEU A 672 -24.36 -7.17 8.76
C LEU A 672 -25.22 -7.98 9.75
N SER A 673 -24.85 -9.24 9.99
CA SER A 673 -25.60 -10.16 10.85
C SER A 673 -25.69 -9.60 12.27
N GLY A 674 -26.92 -9.52 12.81
CA GLY A 674 -27.14 -8.99 14.16
C GLY A 674 -26.75 -7.53 14.35
N CYS A 675 -26.98 -6.67 13.36
CA CYS A 675 -26.67 -5.23 13.44
C CYS A 675 -27.85 -4.34 13.87
N VAL A 676 -28.95 -4.94 14.33
CA VAL A 676 -30.18 -4.24 14.75
C VAL A 676 -30.82 -3.45 13.58
N ILE A 677 -30.83 -4.07 12.41
CA ILE A 677 -31.38 -3.48 11.18
C ILE A 677 -32.89 -3.71 11.11
N THR A 678 -33.67 -2.67 10.88
CA THR A 678 -35.12 -2.74 10.69
C THR A 678 -35.49 -2.67 9.20
N GLU A 679 -36.79 -2.59 8.89
CA GLU A 679 -37.28 -2.42 7.52
C GLU A 679 -36.72 -1.16 6.85
N VAL A 680 -36.42 -0.10 7.61
CA VAL A 680 -35.86 1.16 7.09
C VAL A 680 -34.43 0.97 6.59
N GLY A 681 -33.58 0.30 7.37
CA GLY A 681 -32.22 -0.04 6.97
C GLY A 681 -32.21 -1.09 5.85
N GLY A 682 -33.11 -2.08 5.90
CA GLY A 682 -33.32 -3.04 4.83
C GLY A 682 -33.68 -2.39 3.49
N ALA A 683 -34.61 -1.42 3.50
CA ALA A 683 -34.97 -0.65 2.32
C ALA A 683 -33.80 0.18 1.77
N SER A 684 -33.00 0.78 2.66
CA SER A 684 -31.81 1.56 2.29
C SER A 684 -30.75 0.69 1.60
N LEU A 685 -30.50 -0.51 2.13
CA LEU A 685 -29.60 -1.50 1.52
C LEU A 685 -30.10 -1.96 0.15
N ALA A 686 -31.39 -2.30 0.04
CA ALA A 686 -31.99 -2.70 -1.22
C ALA A 686 -31.81 -1.60 -2.28
N ALA A 687 -32.02 -0.34 -1.92
CA ALA A 687 -31.81 0.80 -2.83
C ALA A 687 -30.34 0.96 -3.24
N ALA A 688 -29.39 0.84 -2.30
CA ALA A 688 -27.97 0.98 -2.59
C ALA A 688 -27.43 -0.14 -3.50
N LEU A 689 -27.83 -1.39 -3.24
CA LEU A 689 -27.35 -2.56 -3.98
C LEU A 689 -28.07 -2.79 -5.32
N SER A 690 -29.23 -2.16 -5.52
CA SER A 690 -29.92 -2.14 -6.82
C SER A 690 -29.21 -1.28 -7.87
N SER A 691 -28.22 -0.45 -7.47
CA SER A 691 -27.41 0.32 -8.41
C SER A 691 -26.55 -0.60 -9.30
N ASN A 692 -26.39 -0.23 -10.57
CA ASN A 692 -25.48 -0.90 -11.51
C ASN A 692 -24.01 -0.82 -11.07
N SER A 693 -23.66 0.13 -10.19
CA SER A 693 -22.31 0.27 -9.62
C SER A 693 -21.97 -0.73 -8.52
N SER A 694 -22.95 -1.47 -7.98
CA SER A 694 -22.68 -2.34 -6.83
C SER A 694 -21.97 -3.64 -7.21
N SER A 695 -20.80 -3.85 -6.61
CA SER A 695 -19.97 -5.05 -6.73
C SER A 695 -20.42 -6.20 -5.81
N VAL A 696 -21.19 -5.91 -4.75
CA VAL A 696 -21.59 -6.93 -3.75
C VAL A 696 -22.35 -8.08 -4.41
N ARG A 697 -21.96 -9.31 -4.06
CA ARG A 697 -22.57 -10.56 -4.53
C ARG A 697 -23.11 -11.40 -3.40
N GLU A 698 -22.54 -11.27 -2.21
CA GLU A 698 -22.92 -12.03 -1.04
C GLU A 698 -23.24 -11.08 0.11
N LEU A 699 -24.42 -11.24 0.72
CA LEU A 699 -24.87 -10.42 1.85
C LEU A 699 -25.43 -11.32 2.96
N ASP A 700 -24.98 -11.10 4.18
CA ASP A 700 -25.56 -11.71 5.38
C ASP A 700 -26.29 -10.65 6.22
N LEU A 701 -27.61 -10.77 6.27
CA LEU A 701 -28.54 -9.99 7.10
C LEU A 701 -29.19 -10.84 8.19
N SER A 702 -28.68 -12.03 8.46
CA SER A 702 -29.24 -12.92 9.49
C SER A 702 -29.34 -12.21 10.83
N TYR A 703 -30.29 -12.63 11.67
CA TYR A 703 -30.50 -12.05 13.00
C TYR A 703 -30.80 -10.54 12.98
N ASN A 704 -31.47 -10.03 11.94
CA ASN A 704 -32.01 -8.67 11.86
C ASN A 704 -33.53 -8.69 11.56
N HIS A 705 -34.13 -7.53 11.32
CA HIS A 705 -35.51 -7.39 10.85
C HIS A 705 -35.59 -6.50 9.58
N PRO A 706 -34.94 -6.87 8.46
CA PRO A 706 -34.85 -6.01 7.27
C PRO A 706 -36.17 -5.82 6.50
N GLY A 707 -37.25 -6.51 6.89
CA GLY A 707 -38.54 -6.50 6.19
C GLY A 707 -38.59 -7.40 4.95
N ASN A 708 -39.73 -8.04 4.72
CA ASN A 708 -39.91 -9.02 3.63
C ASN A 708 -39.71 -8.40 2.23
N SER A 709 -40.10 -7.13 2.07
CA SER A 709 -39.95 -6.39 0.81
C SER A 709 -38.47 -6.20 0.43
N ALA A 710 -37.62 -5.85 1.39
CA ALA A 710 -36.19 -5.67 1.14
C ALA A 710 -35.51 -7.00 0.83
N VAL A 711 -35.81 -8.06 1.59
CA VAL A 711 -35.26 -9.41 1.36
C VAL A 711 -35.60 -9.90 -0.04
N LYS A 712 -36.85 -9.69 -0.50
CA LYS A 712 -37.27 -10.05 -1.85
C LYS A 712 -36.45 -9.31 -2.92
N LEU A 713 -36.27 -7.99 -2.81
CA LEU A 713 -35.47 -7.21 -3.77
C LEU A 713 -34.00 -7.64 -3.79
N LEU A 714 -33.41 -7.84 -2.61
CA LEU A 714 -32.02 -8.25 -2.47
C LEU A 714 -31.77 -9.65 -3.03
N SER A 715 -32.70 -10.59 -2.84
CA SER A 715 -32.60 -11.96 -3.36
C SER A 715 -32.58 -12.05 -4.88
N GLN A 716 -33.16 -11.06 -5.58
CA GLN A 716 -33.14 -10.99 -7.04
C GLN A 716 -31.82 -10.45 -7.59
N ARG A 717 -31.04 -9.75 -6.75
CA ARG A 717 -29.85 -9.00 -7.15
C ARG A 717 -28.53 -9.67 -6.76
N LEU A 718 -28.54 -10.44 -5.67
CA LEU A 718 -27.37 -11.09 -5.07
C LEU A 718 -27.29 -12.57 -5.45
N ASN A 719 -26.07 -13.11 -5.46
CA ASN A 719 -25.85 -14.54 -5.67
C ASN A 719 -26.22 -15.34 -4.41
N THR A 720 -25.86 -14.80 -3.25
CA THR A 720 -26.13 -15.39 -1.94
C THR A 720 -26.68 -14.33 -1.01
N LEU A 721 -27.86 -14.57 -0.46
CA LEU A 721 -28.45 -13.75 0.60
C LEU A 721 -28.80 -14.65 1.78
N ARG A 722 -28.26 -14.33 2.95
CA ARG A 722 -28.71 -14.92 4.22
C ARG A 722 -29.57 -13.90 4.95
N ALA A 723 -30.78 -14.28 5.31
CA ALA A 723 -31.70 -13.45 6.10
C ALA A 723 -32.39 -14.29 7.19
N ASP A 724 -31.72 -15.37 7.61
CA ASP A 724 -32.26 -16.35 8.53
C ASP A 724 -32.39 -15.77 9.94
N HIS A 725 -33.27 -16.39 10.73
CA HIS A 725 -33.46 -16.05 12.15
C HIS A 725 -33.89 -14.60 12.40
N GLY A 726 -34.51 -13.92 11.43
CA GLY A 726 -35.02 -12.57 11.57
C GLY A 726 -36.32 -12.45 12.38
N GLY A 727 -36.70 -11.21 12.73
CA GLY A 727 -37.95 -10.90 13.44
C GLY A 727 -37.82 -9.72 14.41
N GLU A 728 -38.95 -9.22 14.93
CA GLU A 728 -38.99 -8.05 15.82
C GLU A 728 -38.13 -8.21 17.08
N GLN A 729 -37.95 -9.44 17.57
CA GLN A 729 -37.06 -9.75 18.69
C GLN A 729 -35.60 -9.34 18.44
N ARG A 730 -35.20 -9.18 17.18
CA ARG A 730 -33.84 -8.77 16.78
C ARG A 730 -33.61 -7.26 16.83
N ILE A 731 -34.65 -6.47 17.12
CA ILE A 731 -34.56 -5.01 17.27
C ILE A 731 -34.00 -4.62 18.65
N LYS A 732 -33.95 -5.56 19.62
CA LYS A 732 -33.29 -5.32 20.92
C LYS A 732 -31.78 -5.10 20.73
N ALA A 733 -31.19 -4.15 21.45
CA ALA A 733 -29.75 -3.89 21.37
C ALA A 733 -28.91 -4.98 22.08
N GLY A 734 -27.64 -5.09 21.71
CA GLY A 734 -26.65 -5.97 22.32
C GLY A 734 -26.98 -7.45 22.18
N VAL A 735 -26.54 -8.25 23.14
CA VAL A 735 -26.78 -9.71 23.14
C VAL A 735 -28.24 -10.09 23.41
N ARG A 736 -29.07 -9.16 23.90
CA ARG A 736 -30.51 -9.40 24.18
C ARG A 736 -31.31 -9.72 22.93
N LYS A 737 -30.84 -9.33 21.74
CA LYS A 737 -31.43 -9.77 20.45
C LYS A 737 -31.42 -11.28 20.28
N TYR A 738 -30.55 -12.00 20.97
CA TYR A 738 -30.42 -13.46 20.91
C TYR A 738 -31.21 -14.19 21.98
N PHE A 739 -32.15 -13.51 22.66
CA PHE A 739 -32.89 -14.12 23.75
C PHE A 739 -33.57 -15.43 23.32
N CYS A 740 -33.36 -16.48 24.11
CA CYS A 740 -33.95 -17.80 23.91
C CYS A 740 -34.59 -18.30 25.19
N HIS A 741 -35.71 -19.00 25.06
CA HIS A 741 -36.34 -19.68 26.18
C HIS A 741 -35.61 -21.00 26.48
N ILE A 742 -35.21 -21.18 27.73
CA ILE A 742 -34.59 -22.42 28.22
C ILE A 742 -35.52 -23.12 29.21
N HIS A 743 -35.47 -24.44 29.24
CA HIS A 743 -36.34 -25.28 30.06
C HIS A 743 -35.53 -26.22 30.95
N LEU A 744 -35.85 -26.29 32.24
CA LEU A 744 -35.22 -27.20 33.19
C LEU A 744 -35.60 -28.66 32.88
N ASP A 745 -34.62 -29.57 32.91
CA ASP A 745 -34.84 -30.99 32.65
C ASP A 745 -35.13 -31.77 33.95
N THR A 746 -36.38 -32.21 34.11
CA THR A 746 -36.86 -33.02 35.25
C THR A 746 -36.22 -34.41 35.32
N ASN A 747 -35.62 -34.88 34.22
CA ASN A 747 -34.89 -36.15 34.20
C ASN A 747 -33.47 -35.99 34.76
N SER A 748 -32.91 -34.78 34.72
CA SER A 748 -31.56 -34.49 35.22
C SER A 748 -31.53 -33.98 36.66
N ILE A 749 -32.59 -33.30 37.11
CA ILE A 749 -32.65 -32.62 38.40
C ILE A 749 -32.40 -33.55 39.61
N ASN A 750 -31.59 -33.12 40.56
CA ASN A 750 -31.41 -33.87 41.81
C ASN A 750 -32.69 -33.92 42.67
N ARG A 751 -32.89 -35.01 43.43
CA ARG A 751 -34.07 -35.19 44.29
C ARG A 751 -34.20 -34.14 45.41
N LYS A 752 -33.12 -33.49 45.82
CA LYS A 752 -33.17 -32.41 46.83
C LYS A 752 -33.39 -31.02 46.22
N LEU A 753 -33.81 -30.94 44.95
CA LEU A 753 -34.15 -29.70 44.27
C LEU A 753 -35.63 -29.68 43.89
N ARG A 754 -36.35 -28.64 44.30
CA ARG A 754 -37.77 -28.45 43.99
C ARG A 754 -37.95 -27.44 42.87
N LEU A 755 -38.75 -27.81 41.86
CA LEU A 755 -39.24 -26.90 40.83
C LEU A 755 -40.50 -26.16 41.30
N SER A 756 -40.58 -24.88 40.98
CA SER A 756 -41.71 -24.00 41.28
C SER A 756 -41.86 -22.95 40.18
N ASP A 757 -42.91 -22.12 40.25
CA ASP A 757 -43.21 -21.09 39.26
C ASP A 757 -43.23 -21.64 37.82
N ASN A 758 -44.13 -22.60 37.55
CA ASN A 758 -44.25 -23.26 36.25
C ASN A 758 -42.91 -23.83 35.71
N ASN A 759 -42.14 -24.48 36.60
CA ASN A 759 -40.81 -25.03 36.32
C ASN A 759 -39.75 -23.99 35.89
N ARG A 760 -39.89 -22.73 36.32
CA ARG A 760 -38.91 -21.67 36.06
C ARG A 760 -38.01 -21.38 37.25
N MET A 761 -38.44 -21.72 38.46
CA MET A 761 -37.65 -21.52 39.67
C MET A 761 -37.24 -22.85 40.27
N VAL A 762 -35.96 -22.97 40.60
CA VAL A 762 -35.38 -24.14 41.26
C VAL A 762 -34.79 -23.74 42.61
N THR A 763 -35.16 -24.49 43.64
CA THR A 763 -34.75 -24.25 45.03
C THR A 763 -34.23 -25.53 45.66
N ARG A 764 -33.28 -25.42 46.59
CA ARG A 764 -32.84 -26.58 47.36
C ARG A 764 -33.71 -26.77 48.59
N VAL A 765 -34.18 -27.99 48.79
CA VAL A 765 -35.04 -28.41 49.91
C VAL A 765 -34.36 -29.51 50.74
N GLU A 766 -34.82 -29.69 51.98
CA GLU A 766 -34.29 -30.74 52.88
C GLU A 766 -34.86 -32.13 52.54
N GLU A 767 -36.14 -32.19 52.22
CA GLU A 767 -36.85 -33.42 51.85
C GLU A 767 -36.63 -33.76 50.37
N GLU A 768 -36.57 -35.06 50.06
CA GLU A 768 -36.44 -35.51 48.68
C GLU A 768 -37.77 -35.44 47.93
N GLU A 769 -37.76 -34.77 46.78
CA GLU A 769 -38.84 -34.75 45.81
C GLU A 769 -38.98 -36.09 45.08
N LEU A 770 -40.23 -36.46 44.79
CA LEU A 770 -40.62 -37.75 44.19
C LEU A 770 -40.36 -37.82 42.67
N TYR A 771 -39.17 -37.44 42.21
CA TYR A 771 -38.81 -37.61 40.80
C TYR A 771 -38.46 -39.09 40.49
N PRO A 772 -38.95 -39.64 39.35
CA PRO A 772 -38.63 -41.01 38.92
C PRO A 772 -37.12 -41.25 38.76
N ASP A 773 -36.64 -42.47 39.00
CA ASP A 773 -35.25 -42.80 38.67
C ASP A 773 -34.97 -42.61 37.18
N HIS A 774 -33.81 -42.04 36.87
CA HIS A 774 -33.37 -41.79 35.50
C HIS A 774 -31.84 -41.80 35.41
N GLN A 775 -31.29 -42.29 34.29
CA GLN A 775 -29.84 -42.37 34.07
C GLN A 775 -29.17 -40.99 34.08
N ASP A 776 -29.89 -39.97 33.60
CA ASP A 776 -29.40 -38.60 33.50
C ASP A 776 -29.52 -37.81 34.83
N ARG A 777 -30.03 -38.41 35.90
CA ARG A 777 -30.25 -37.72 37.18
C ARG A 777 -28.94 -37.44 37.91
N PHE A 778 -28.72 -36.21 38.38
CA PHE A 778 -27.54 -35.89 39.21
C PHE A 778 -27.69 -36.40 40.64
N ASP A 779 -26.62 -36.99 41.17
CA ASP A 779 -26.50 -37.31 42.61
C ASP A 779 -26.13 -36.06 43.43
N SER A 780 -25.44 -35.10 42.79
CA SER A 780 -25.13 -33.77 43.35
C SER A 780 -26.27 -32.78 43.12
N TYR A 781 -26.33 -31.69 43.90
CA TYR A 781 -27.37 -30.64 43.86
C TYR A 781 -27.36 -29.78 42.58
N GLN A 782 -27.60 -30.40 41.44
CA GLN A 782 -27.48 -29.81 40.11
C GLN A 782 -28.65 -30.20 39.21
N VAL A 783 -28.87 -29.39 38.18
CA VAL A 783 -29.84 -29.62 37.11
C VAL A 783 -29.28 -29.10 35.79
N LEU A 784 -29.54 -29.81 34.70
CA LEU A 784 -29.34 -29.33 33.33
C LEU A 784 -30.68 -28.88 32.74
N CYS A 785 -30.61 -27.98 31.77
CA CYS A 785 -31.73 -27.68 30.90
C CYS A 785 -31.87 -28.73 29.80
N SER A 786 -33.09 -28.95 29.32
CA SER A 786 -33.37 -29.81 28.17
C SER A 786 -33.13 -29.11 26.83
N THR A 787 -33.09 -27.79 26.83
CA THR A 787 -32.83 -26.96 25.64
C THR A 787 -31.35 -27.01 25.26
N GLY A 788 -31.06 -27.61 24.10
CA GLY A 788 -29.74 -27.54 23.48
C GLY A 788 -29.52 -26.18 22.82
N LEU A 789 -28.35 -25.58 23.03
CA LEU A 789 -27.99 -24.26 22.49
C LEU A 789 -27.43 -24.41 21.07
N THR A 790 -28.02 -23.70 20.11
CA THR A 790 -27.61 -23.70 18.69
C THR A 790 -27.49 -22.27 18.17
N GLY A 791 -26.46 -21.98 17.35
CA GLY A 791 -26.23 -20.63 16.83
C GLY A 791 -25.87 -19.65 17.94
N HIS A 792 -26.57 -18.51 17.99
CA HIS A 792 -26.42 -17.49 19.04
C HIS A 792 -27.57 -17.57 20.03
N CYS A 793 -27.26 -17.73 21.32
CA CYS A 793 -28.24 -17.88 22.39
C CYS A 793 -27.94 -16.93 23.55
N TYR A 794 -28.97 -16.27 24.09
CA TYR A 794 -28.88 -15.44 25.28
C TYR A 794 -30.02 -15.77 26.25
N TRP A 795 -29.73 -15.86 27.54
CA TRP A 795 -30.76 -15.97 28.57
C TRP A 795 -30.33 -15.25 29.86
N GLU A 796 -31.31 -14.86 30.67
CA GLU A 796 -31.08 -14.22 31.97
C GLU A 796 -31.63 -15.11 33.09
N VAL A 797 -30.91 -15.15 34.21
CA VAL A 797 -31.34 -15.83 35.44
C VAL A 797 -31.20 -14.92 36.64
N GLU A 798 -32.20 -14.94 37.50
CA GLU A 798 -32.14 -14.37 38.84
C GLU A 798 -31.67 -15.42 39.83
N TRP A 799 -30.82 -15.04 40.78
CA TRP A 799 -30.27 -15.96 41.76
C TRP A 799 -30.25 -15.36 43.15
N ASN A 800 -30.37 -16.23 44.15
CA ASN A 800 -30.25 -15.89 45.56
C ASN A 800 -29.37 -16.92 46.28
N GLY A 801 -28.55 -16.45 47.24
CA GLY A 801 -27.64 -17.30 48.03
C GLY A 801 -26.34 -17.64 47.30
N TYR A 802 -25.95 -18.91 47.31
CA TYR A 802 -24.78 -19.43 46.59
C TYR A 802 -25.21 -20.36 45.46
N VAL A 803 -24.88 -20.00 44.21
CA VAL A 803 -25.27 -20.76 43.02
C VAL A 803 -24.14 -20.87 42.00
N SER A 804 -24.22 -21.87 41.14
CA SER A 804 -23.38 -22.05 39.97
C SER A 804 -24.25 -21.93 38.74
N ILE A 805 -23.93 -20.98 37.86
CA ILE A 805 -24.55 -20.85 36.54
C ILE A 805 -23.55 -21.43 35.55
N ALA A 806 -23.95 -22.45 34.80
CA ALA A 806 -23.04 -23.21 33.96
C ALA A 806 -23.59 -23.45 32.56
N VAL A 807 -22.68 -23.78 31.66
CA VAL A 807 -22.96 -24.35 30.36
C VAL A 807 -22.13 -25.64 30.24
N SER A 808 -22.73 -26.74 29.80
CA SER A 808 -22.09 -28.05 29.80
C SER A 808 -22.52 -28.91 28.62
N TYR A 809 -21.63 -29.79 28.17
CA TYR A 809 -22.03 -30.88 27.28
C TYR A 809 -22.94 -31.88 27.99
N ARG A 810 -23.73 -32.61 27.20
CA ARG A 810 -24.63 -33.65 27.72
C ARG A 810 -23.88 -34.80 28.42
N GLY A 811 -22.61 -35.03 28.05
CA GLY A 811 -21.78 -36.13 28.54
C GLY A 811 -21.11 -35.91 29.91
N ILE A 812 -21.41 -34.83 30.63
CA ILE A 812 -20.91 -34.63 32.00
C ILE A 812 -21.27 -35.83 32.90
N SER A 813 -20.33 -36.27 33.75
CA SER A 813 -20.60 -37.31 34.74
C SER A 813 -21.64 -36.82 35.74
N ARG A 814 -22.57 -37.69 36.15
CA ARG A 814 -23.70 -37.31 37.03
C ARG A 814 -23.79 -38.14 38.31
N LYS A 815 -23.01 -39.22 38.40
CA LYS A 815 -23.12 -40.26 39.42
C LYS A 815 -21.90 -40.34 40.31
N GLY A 816 -22.12 -40.58 41.60
CA GLY A 816 -21.07 -40.70 42.61
C GLY A 816 -20.63 -39.35 43.19
N ASN A 817 -19.57 -39.40 44.00
CA ASN A 817 -19.06 -38.26 44.78
C ASN A 817 -17.71 -37.73 44.26
N SER A 818 -17.50 -37.78 42.93
CA SER A 818 -16.29 -37.25 42.28
C SER A 818 -16.48 -35.77 41.91
N ASP A 819 -15.40 -34.99 41.98
CA ASP A 819 -15.33 -33.62 41.45
C ASP A 819 -15.75 -33.57 39.97
N ASP A 820 -15.53 -34.64 39.20
CA ASP A 820 -15.93 -34.71 37.79
C ASP A 820 -17.44 -34.57 37.57
N CYS A 821 -18.26 -34.76 38.61
CA CYS A 821 -19.71 -34.62 38.52
C CYS A 821 -20.20 -33.18 38.70
N LEU A 822 -19.32 -32.25 39.09
CA LEU A 822 -19.67 -30.88 39.46
C LEU A 822 -19.34 -29.89 38.32
N PHE A 823 -20.23 -28.93 38.09
CA PHE A 823 -20.01 -27.89 37.09
C PHE A 823 -18.72 -27.07 37.36
N GLY A 824 -17.90 -26.93 36.32
CA GLY A 824 -16.61 -26.22 36.33
C GLY A 824 -15.41 -27.02 36.85
N PHE A 825 -15.61 -28.20 37.43
CA PHE A 825 -14.51 -29.04 37.94
C PHE A 825 -13.94 -30.00 36.89
N ASN A 826 -14.69 -30.25 35.82
CA ASN A 826 -14.28 -31.07 34.68
C ASN A 826 -14.03 -30.21 33.43
N ASN A 827 -13.58 -30.85 32.35
CA ASN A 827 -13.42 -30.23 31.03
C ASN A 827 -14.73 -30.23 30.19
N GLN A 828 -15.84 -30.73 30.72
CA GLN A 828 -17.15 -30.83 30.06
C GLN A 828 -18.08 -29.65 30.37
N SER A 829 -17.66 -28.73 31.24
CA SER A 829 -18.50 -27.62 31.72
C SER A 829 -17.70 -26.36 32.03
N TRP A 830 -18.35 -25.22 31.83
CA TRP A 830 -17.86 -23.88 32.19
C TRP A 830 -18.84 -23.27 33.16
N SER A 831 -18.38 -22.84 34.34
CA SER A 831 -19.26 -22.42 35.43
C SER A 831 -18.84 -21.07 36.02
N LEU A 832 -19.82 -20.18 36.14
CA LEU A 832 -19.73 -18.97 36.94
C LEU A 832 -20.38 -19.24 38.31
N ARG A 833 -19.57 -19.17 39.37
CA ARG A 833 -20.05 -19.19 40.75
C ARG A 833 -20.45 -17.79 41.17
N CYS A 834 -21.65 -17.69 41.71
CA CYS A 834 -22.27 -16.46 42.16
C CYS A 834 -22.51 -16.56 43.66
N TYR A 835 -21.89 -15.65 44.42
CA TYR A 835 -22.04 -15.52 45.85
C TYR A 835 -22.07 -14.03 46.21
N SER A 836 -22.77 -13.67 47.30
CA SER A 836 -22.83 -12.29 47.77
C SER A 836 -21.41 -11.69 47.93
N GLY A 837 -21.08 -10.72 47.09
CA GLY A 837 -19.82 -9.98 47.10
C GLY A 837 -18.79 -10.32 46.02
N PHE A 838 -18.86 -11.48 45.33
CA PHE A 838 -17.95 -11.76 44.22
C PHE A 838 -18.45 -12.84 43.25
N TYR A 839 -17.99 -12.73 41.99
CA TYR A 839 -18.10 -13.80 41.00
C TYR A 839 -16.79 -14.58 40.89
N SER A 840 -16.89 -15.86 40.55
CA SER A 840 -15.71 -16.71 40.31
C SER A 840 -15.97 -17.65 39.14
N PHE A 841 -15.19 -17.50 38.07
CA PHE A 841 -15.26 -18.40 36.94
C PHE A 841 -14.44 -19.67 37.20
N ARG A 842 -14.94 -20.83 36.77
CA ARG A 842 -14.24 -22.11 36.90
C ARG A 842 -14.45 -22.99 35.66
N HIS A 843 -13.36 -23.59 35.19
CA HIS A 843 -13.36 -24.61 34.15
C HIS A 843 -12.17 -25.56 34.36
N ASN A 844 -12.38 -26.87 34.17
CA ASN A 844 -11.35 -27.90 34.35
C ASN A 844 -10.60 -27.76 35.69
N ASN A 845 -11.36 -27.55 36.76
CA ASN A 845 -10.88 -27.33 38.13
C ASN A 845 -10.03 -26.06 38.34
N LYS A 846 -9.76 -25.27 37.29
CA LYS A 846 -9.02 -24.01 37.38
C LYS A 846 -9.96 -22.86 37.69
N VAL A 847 -9.65 -22.10 38.75
CA VAL A 847 -10.42 -20.94 39.18
C VAL A 847 -9.81 -19.68 38.60
N THR A 848 -10.63 -18.82 38.01
CA THR A 848 -10.26 -17.48 37.54
C THR A 848 -11.05 -16.44 38.31
N ARG A 849 -10.35 -15.56 39.04
CA ARG A 849 -10.97 -14.42 39.70
C ARG A 849 -11.45 -13.43 38.66
N THR A 850 -12.71 -13.01 38.76
CA THR A 850 -13.31 -12.02 37.86
C THR A 850 -13.02 -10.61 38.37
N SER A 851 -12.91 -9.65 37.45
CA SER A 851 -12.66 -8.23 37.78
C SER A 851 -13.91 -7.48 38.25
N CYS A 852 -15.11 -8.06 38.03
CA CYS A 852 -16.38 -7.49 38.42
C CYS A 852 -16.74 -7.90 39.86
N SER A 853 -16.97 -6.92 40.74
CA SER A 853 -17.58 -7.13 42.06
C SER A 853 -19.08 -7.34 41.89
N CYS A 854 -19.62 -8.38 42.53
CA CYS A 854 -21.05 -8.67 42.48
C CYS A 854 -21.87 -7.46 42.96
N GLY A 855 -22.63 -6.84 42.06
CA GLY A 855 -23.59 -5.79 42.42
C GLY A 855 -24.83 -6.36 43.11
N SER A 856 -25.74 -5.47 43.53
CA SER A 856 -26.98 -5.81 44.26
C SER A 856 -28.11 -6.33 43.35
N SER A 857 -27.85 -6.60 42.08
CA SER A 857 -28.87 -6.94 41.09
C SER A 857 -29.43 -8.35 41.24
N GLY A 858 -28.60 -9.30 41.71
CA GLY A 858 -28.97 -10.72 41.80
C GLY A 858 -29.31 -11.36 40.45
N ARG A 859 -28.92 -10.76 39.31
CA ARG A 859 -29.27 -11.25 37.98
C ARG A 859 -28.05 -11.37 37.07
N VAL A 860 -27.95 -12.51 36.38
CA VAL A 860 -26.85 -12.83 35.46
C VAL A 860 -27.41 -13.20 34.09
N GLY A 861 -26.86 -12.57 33.05
CA GLY A 861 -27.10 -12.91 31.65
C GLY A 861 -25.99 -13.79 31.12
N VAL A 862 -26.33 -14.80 30.33
CA VAL A 862 -25.38 -15.71 29.68
C VAL A 862 -25.58 -15.63 28.17
N TYR A 863 -24.51 -15.35 27.44
CA TYR A 863 -24.48 -15.33 25.98
C TYR A 863 -23.55 -16.44 25.47
N VAL A 864 -24.04 -17.23 24.52
CA VAL A 864 -23.28 -18.29 23.86
C VAL A 864 -23.32 -18.06 22.35
N ASP A 865 -22.13 -18.02 21.76
CA ASP A 865 -21.89 -18.06 20.32
C ASP A 865 -21.33 -19.44 19.98
N CYS A 866 -22.19 -20.38 19.59
CA CYS A 866 -21.76 -21.74 19.30
C CYS A 866 -20.81 -21.79 18.09
N PRO A 867 -21.06 -21.07 16.97
CA PRO A 867 -20.14 -21.04 15.82
C PRO A 867 -18.76 -20.45 16.12
N ASP A 868 -18.69 -19.32 16.84
CA ASP A 868 -17.42 -18.64 17.16
C ASP A 868 -16.72 -19.22 18.41
N GLY A 869 -17.40 -20.11 19.13
CA GLY A 869 -16.84 -20.71 20.34
C GLY A 869 -16.78 -19.75 21.53
N ARG A 870 -17.70 -18.78 21.62
CA ARG A 870 -17.68 -17.73 22.65
C ARG A 870 -18.72 -17.97 23.73
N LEU A 871 -18.34 -17.85 24.99
CA LEU A 871 -19.25 -17.85 26.14
C LEU A 871 -18.96 -16.63 27.02
N SER A 872 -19.96 -15.79 27.21
CA SER A 872 -19.87 -14.56 28.01
C SER A 872 -20.92 -14.52 29.11
N PHE A 873 -20.52 -14.06 30.29
CA PHE A 873 -21.38 -13.82 31.43
C PHE A 873 -21.46 -12.32 31.71
N TYR A 874 -22.66 -11.83 31.97
CA TYR A 874 -22.95 -10.43 32.24
C TYR A 874 -23.71 -10.30 33.55
N GLU A 875 -23.39 -9.28 34.32
CA GLU A 875 -24.28 -8.79 35.37
C GLU A 875 -25.35 -7.93 34.72
N VAL A 876 -26.61 -8.18 35.08
CA VAL A 876 -27.76 -7.48 34.51
C VAL A 876 -28.29 -6.50 35.54
N SER A 877 -28.17 -5.20 35.26
CA SER A 877 -28.91 -4.15 35.97
C SER A 877 -29.94 -3.55 35.01
N SER A 878 -31.02 -2.96 35.54
CA SER A 878 -32.24 -2.52 34.84
C SER A 878 -32.14 -2.45 33.31
N ASP A 879 -31.26 -1.58 32.78
CA ASP A 879 -31.07 -1.41 31.33
C ASP A 879 -29.62 -1.64 30.83
N SER A 880 -28.71 -2.17 31.64
CA SER A 880 -27.30 -2.33 31.27
C SER A 880 -26.74 -3.72 31.54
N LEU A 881 -25.82 -4.15 30.67
CA LEU A 881 -25.08 -5.40 30.79
C LEU A 881 -23.62 -5.08 31.11
N THR A 882 -23.17 -5.44 32.31
CA THR A 882 -21.77 -5.32 32.70
C THR A 882 -21.08 -6.65 32.48
N LEU A 883 -20.03 -6.71 31.66
CA LEU A 883 -19.32 -7.97 31.39
C LEU A 883 -18.62 -8.47 32.67
N ILE A 884 -18.94 -9.69 33.08
CA ILE A 884 -18.29 -10.40 34.20
C ILE A 884 -17.07 -11.17 33.69
N HIS A 885 -17.26 -12.00 32.67
CA HIS A 885 -16.22 -12.87 32.12
C HIS A 885 -16.57 -13.38 30.72
N THR A 886 -15.56 -13.53 29.85
CA THR A 886 -15.69 -14.19 28.55
C THR A 886 -14.63 -15.28 28.41
N VAL A 887 -15.02 -16.42 27.86
CA VAL A 887 -14.12 -17.48 27.38
C VAL A 887 -14.33 -17.70 25.89
N CYS A 888 -13.24 -17.89 25.15
CA CYS A 888 -13.25 -18.33 23.76
C CYS A 888 -12.63 -19.72 23.68
N THR A 889 -13.37 -20.69 23.15
CA THR A 889 -12.98 -22.11 23.08
C THR A 889 -13.77 -22.83 21.99
N SER A 890 -13.21 -23.87 21.40
CA SER A 890 -13.93 -24.66 20.40
C SER A 890 -14.91 -25.62 21.08
N PHE A 891 -16.20 -25.42 20.86
CA PHE A 891 -17.22 -26.34 21.35
C PHE A 891 -17.31 -27.58 20.44
N THR A 892 -17.26 -28.76 21.02
CA THR A 892 -17.18 -30.05 20.30
C THR A 892 -18.54 -30.75 20.19
N ASP A 893 -19.53 -30.32 20.96
CA ASP A 893 -20.87 -30.90 20.98
C ASP A 893 -21.90 -29.83 21.42
N THR A 894 -23.18 -30.17 21.38
CA THR A 894 -24.29 -29.33 21.82
C THR A 894 -24.16 -29.00 23.29
N LEU A 895 -24.29 -27.71 23.60
CA LEU A 895 -24.21 -27.17 24.94
C LEU A 895 -25.60 -27.07 25.57
N TYR A 896 -25.66 -27.27 26.89
CA TYR A 896 -26.88 -27.17 27.69
C TYR A 896 -26.62 -26.26 28.90
N PRO A 897 -27.50 -25.29 29.18
CA PRO A 897 -27.44 -24.52 30.42
C PRO A 897 -27.59 -25.46 31.62
N GLY A 898 -26.95 -25.12 32.73
CA GLY A 898 -27.01 -25.90 33.97
C GLY A 898 -26.89 -25.02 35.20
N PHE A 899 -27.46 -25.51 36.29
CA PHE A 899 -27.50 -24.79 37.57
C PHE A 899 -27.09 -25.71 38.72
N GLY A 900 -26.15 -25.25 39.55
CA GLY A 900 -25.78 -25.88 40.82
C GLY A 900 -26.26 -25.04 41.98
N ILE A 901 -26.91 -25.65 42.98
CA ILE A 901 -27.68 -24.93 44.01
C ILE A 901 -27.26 -25.39 45.40
N TRP A 902 -26.76 -24.45 46.20
CA TRP A 902 -26.40 -24.69 47.59
C TRP A 902 -27.57 -24.50 48.55
N PHE A 903 -27.34 -24.84 49.81
CA PHE A 903 -28.37 -24.79 50.84
C PHE A 903 -28.88 -23.36 51.05
N GLY A 904 -30.20 -23.17 51.07
CA GLY A 904 -30.84 -21.85 51.18
C GLY A 904 -30.80 -20.99 49.91
N SER A 905 -30.34 -21.54 48.78
CA SER A 905 -30.21 -20.82 47.52
C SER A 905 -31.35 -21.12 46.54
N SER A 906 -31.54 -20.22 45.57
CA SER A 906 -32.48 -20.39 44.46
C SER A 906 -31.96 -19.81 43.14
N VAL A 907 -32.45 -20.34 42.03
CA VAL A 907 -32.30 -19.76 40.68
C VAL A 907 -33.67 -19.68 40.03
N SER A 908 -33.99 -18.56 39.40
CA SER A 908 -35.21 -18.33 38.63
C SER A 908 -34.88 -17.90 37.21
N LEU A 909 -35.57 -18.48 36.21
CA LEU A 909 -35.42 -18.14 34.80
C LEU A 909 -36.23 -16.87 34.46
N SER A 910 -35.57 -15.82 33.97
CA SER A 910 -36.23 -14.54 33.67
C SER A 910 -37.02 -14.57 32.36
N PRO A 911 -38.27 -14.07 32.32
CA PRO A 911 -38.99 -13.77 31.08
C PRO A 911 -38.57 -12.38 30.57
N LEU A 912 -37.99 -12.29 29.38
CA LEU A 912 -37.40 -11.07 28.80
C LEU A 912 -38.24 -10.50 27.66
#